data_AF-D8FIC7-F1
#
_entry.id   AF-D8FIC7-F1
#
_cell.length_a   1.000
_cell.length_b   1.000
_cell.length_c   1.000
_cell.angle_alpha   90.00
_cell.angle_beta   90.00
_cell.angle_gamma   90.00
#
_symmetry.space_group_name_H-M   'P 1'
#
loop_
_entity.id
_entity.type
_entity.pdbx_description
1 polymer ?
#
loop_
_entity_poly.entity_id
_entity_poly.type
_entity_poly.pdbx_seq_one_letter_code
_entity_poly.pdbx_strand_id
1 'polypeptide(L)'
;MKTTENFGVKVFNKEKMKEKLPYPIYLKWKDAQRVEKDLDKESADAIAHAMKDWAIANGATHFAHWFQPLNGHTAKKYVAFLDRTVDGDPIERFSGKELIKGEPDASSFPSGGMRSTFEARGYTYWDLTANSFIIGNVLYIPTIFMSYYGEKLDKRGPLLDSCNILSDVGRDIVNLFSDTHAYRMRVKVGLEQEFFLVDKKLYDKRSDLINIGRTLVGAPSPKGQEFEDRYFGQIPKRVEEFYKDVDKRLWELGIYSKTEHNENAPLQFELASIFENANVAIDDNLLCMNILKEEALKHGMVCLLHEKPFDGVNGSGKHNNYSITTNYGLNCFEPGEDPYNNNVFLLFTAAIIKVCHKYQTLLRLCSSSPSNDYRLGGLEAPPAIISVFLGSDLEDLFNAIRDDEEYSNDSKSKFRAYSLKDIPLDASDRNRTSAMSFTGNKFEFRMLGSSKNASDINICLNAAMAEVLGEMKDILMPYKDDKINLRKKVLEIVKDVMKKHGDIVYSGDNYSKEWKEEAIKRGLKNHKNYLEALLDAKNLDLKKIFIDSNIFTSNELRALYEISCKEIINYNLLEVKTLLSMLTKDICQSLQSELRDIEEILKFTENKELKKIYDTINNCLSDLYNKYFDLKLSYEHAVKIENLEDKAKFTQNDLHEKVLDIREVSDKVEVLISRKNLNLPTYEDMFNSLD
;
A
#
# COMPACT_ATOMS: atom_id res chain seq x y z
N MET A 1 28.43 -16.74 9.98
CA MET A 1 28.55 -15.28 10.16
C MET A 1 27.39 -14.82 11.02
N LYS A 2 27.61 -13.91 11.95
CA LYS A 2 26.52 -13.41 12.80
C LYS A 2 25.70 -12.43 11.96
N THR A 3 24.37 -12.55 11.92
CA THR A 3 23.51 -11.66 11.10
C THR A 3 23.79 -10.18 11.36
N THR A 4 24.16 -9.84 12.59
CA THR A 4 24.54 -8.50 13.03
C THR A 4 25.80 -7.94 12.37
N GLU A 5 26.72 -8.77 11.87
CA GLU A 5 27.94 -8.32 11.18
C GLU A 5 27.63 -7.78 9.77
N ASN A 6 26.59 -8.30 9.12
CA ASN A 6 26.19 -7.90 7.77
C ASN A 6 25.02 -6.92 7.75
N PHE A 7 24.49 -6.53 8.90
CA PHE A 7 23.32 -5.65 8.97
C PHE A 7 23.68 -4.20 8.61
N GLY A 8 22.94 -3.61 7.67
CA GLY A 8 23.09 -2.23 7.22
C GLY A 8 24.41 -1.92 6.54
N VAL A 9 25.20 -2.92 6.12
CA VAL A 9 26.52 -2.72 5.50
C VAL A 9 26.44 -1.96 4.18
N LYS A 10 25.31 -2.03 3.47
CA LYS A 10 25.03 -1.32 2.21
C LYS A 10 24.34 0.03 2.41
N VAL A 11 24.37 0.61 3.61
CA VAL A 11 23.72 1.89 3.93
C VAL A 11 24.72 2.90 4.47
N PHE A 12 24.73 4.11 3.90
CA PHE A 12 25.45 5.28 4.41
C PHE A 12 24.66 5.95 5.53
N ASN A 13 24.60 5.27 6.67
CA ASN A 13 23.84 5.70 7.84
C ASN A 13 24.62 6.70 8.71
N LYS A 14 23.97 7.16 9.79
CA LYS A 14 24.55 8.07 10.79
C LYS A 14 25.91 7.61 11.36
N GLU A 15 26.11 6.31 11.53
CA GLU A 15 27.37 5.76 12.02
C GLU A 15 28.49 5.95 10.99
N LYS A 16 28.24 5.60 9.72
CA LYS A 16 29.18 5.84 8.61
C LYS A 16 29.46 7.33 8.44
N MET A 17 28.43 8.17 8.54
CA MET A 17 28.60 9.63 8.50
C MET A 17 29.51 10.12 9.62
N LYS A 18 29.36 9.61 10.85
CA LYS A 18 30.22 9.99 11.99
C LYS A 18 31.66 9.51 11.81
N GLU A 19 31.86 8.34 11.18
CA GLU A 19 33.20 7.79 10.89
C GLU A 19 33.91 8.57 9.78
N LYS A 20 33.20 8.88 8.69
CA LYS A 20 33.80 9.42 7.47
C LYS A 20 33.87 10.94 7.40
N LEU A 21 33.01 11.66 8.14
CA LEU A 21 32.96 13.12 8.10
C LEU A 21 33.78 13.75 9.23
N PRO A 22 34.40 14.93 8.98
CA PRO A 22 34.90 15.77 10.06
C PRO A 22 33.79 16.07 11.07
N TYR A 23 34.11 16.01 12.37
CA TYR A 23 33.12 16.14 13.44
C TYR A 23 32.25 17.42 13.35
N PRO A 24 32.78 18.61 13.00
CA PRO A 24 31.96 19.80 12.81
C PRO A 24 30.93 19.67 11.67
N ILE A 25 31.28 19.01 10.57
CA ILE A 25 30.37 18.77 9.43
C ILE A 25 29.27 17.78 9.82
N TYR A 26 29.62 16.73 10.56
CA TYR A 26 28.64 15.79 11.11
C TYR A 26 27.62 16.47 12.03
N LEU A 27 28.06 17.40 12.89
CA LEU A 27 27.16 18.18 13.73
C LEU A 27 26.25 19.09 12.92
N LYS A 28 26.79 19.79 11.90
CA LYS A 28 26.00 20.61 10.99
C LYS A 28 24.92 19.81 10.26
N TRP A 29 25.26 18.63 9.74
CA TRP A 29 24.28 17.72 9.11
C TRP A 29 23.19 17.30 10.10
N LYS A 30 23.56 16.92 11.33
CA LYS A 30 22.61 16.53 12.37
C LYS A 30 21.68 17.68 12.76
N ASP A 31 22.19 18.90 12.80
CA ASP A 31 21.37 20.08 13.05
C ASP A 31 20.46 20.39 11.86
N ALA A 32 20.95 20.35 10.63
CA ALA A 32 20.15 20.50 9.41
C ALA A 32 18.98 19.50 9.37
N GLN A 33 19.24 18.23 9.65
CA GLN A 33 18.21 17.19 9.75
C GLN A 33 17.19 17.44 10.89
N ARG A 34 17.61 18.10 11.98
CA ARG A 34 16.77 18.33 13.17
C ARG A 34 15.88 19.57 13.03
N VAL A 35 16.43 20.65 12.48
CA VAL A 35 15.76 21.96 12.41
C VAL A 35 15.40 22.38 10.98
N GLU A 36 15.51 21.45 10.03
CA GLU A 36 15.16 21.65 8.61
C GLU A 36 15.86 22.88 8.01
N LYS A 37 17.13 23.08 8.40
CA LYS A 37 17.97 24.16 7.87
C LYS A 37 18.74 23.70 6.64
N ASP A 38 18.99 24.65 5.75
CA ASP A 38 19.87 24.46 4.60
C ASP A 38 21.29 24.06 5.03
N LEU A 39 21.85 23.10 4.31
CA LEU A 39 23.26 22.75 4.40
C LEU A 39 24.09 23.79 3.63
N ASP A 40 25.13 24.31 4.28
CA ASP A 40 26.13 25.11 3.57
C ASP A 40 26.87 24.27 2.52
N LYS A 41 27.35 24.95 1.48
CA LYS A 41 27.98 24.32 0.33
C LYS A 41 29.20 23.48 0.73
N GLU A 42 30.01 23.99 1.65
CA GLU A 42 31.20 23.30 2.14
C GLU A 42 30.84 21.98 2.82
N SER A 43 29.79 21.98 3.64
CA SER A 43 29.27 20.77 4.28
C SER A 43 28.70 19.78 3.26
N ALA A 44 27.98 20.26 2.25
CA ALA A 44 27.45 19.41 1.19
C ALA A 44 28.54 18.76 0.34
N ASP A 45 29.58 19.52 -0.05
CA ASP A 45 30.72 19.00 -0.80
C ASP A 45 31.51 17.95 0.01
N ALA A 46 31.70 18.19 1.31
CA ALA A 46 32.34 17.22 2.21
C ALA A 46 31.52 15.93 2.35
N ILE A 47 30.19 16.04 2.46
CA ILE A 47 29.29 14.87 2.54
C ILE A 47 29.30 14.10 1.23
N ALA A 48 29.18 14.78 0.09
CA ALA A 48 29.21 14.14 -1.23
C ALA A 48 30.52 13.38 -1.45
N HIS A 49 31.66 13.98 -1.11
CA HIS A 49 32.96 13.32 -1.21
C HIS A 49 33.03 12.05 -0.36
N ALA A 50 32.65 12.14 0.93
CA ALA A 50 32.65 10.99 1.84
C ALA A 50 31.68 9.88 1.39
N MET A 51 30.50 10.25 0.89
CA MET A 51 29.49 9.31 0.40
C MET A 51 29.97 8.59 -0.87
N LYS A 52 30.62 9.32 -1.79
CA LYS A 52 31.24 8.77 -3.01
C LYS A 52 32.34 7.78 -2.67
N ASP A 53 33.30 8.17 -1.83
CA ASP A 53 34.42 7.31 -1.45
C ASP A 53 33.94 6.03 -0.76
N TRP A 54 32.95 6.15 0.15
CA TRP A 54 32.30 4.99 0.75
C TRP A 54 31.61 4.11 -0.30
N ALA A 55 30.93 4.70 -1.27
CA ALA A 55 30.20 3.97 -2.30
C ALA A 55 31.14 3.20 -3.23
N ILE A 56 32.23 3.85 -3.69
CA ILE A 56 33.25 3.25 -4.55
C ILE A 56 33.96 2.11 -3.82
N ALA A 57 34.30 2.29 -2.54
CA ALA A 57 34.84 1.22 -1.71
C ALA A 57 33.90 0.01 -1.56
N ASN A 58 32.60 0.21 -1.80
CA ASN A 58 31.57 -0.83 -1.80
C ASN A 58 31.20 -1.34 -3.20
N GLY A 59 31.98 -0.97 -4.23
CA GLY A 59 31.80 -1.43 -5.61
C GLY A 59 30.85 -0.57 -6.46
N ALA A 60 30.42 0.59 -5.97
CA ALA A 60 29.61 1.50 -6.76
C ALA A 60 30.44 2.20 -7.85
N THR A 61 29.85 2.32 -9.03
CA THR A 61 30.42 3.03 -10.19
C THR A 61 29.53 4.19 -10.63
N HIS A 62 28.26 4.17 -10.20
CA HIS A 62 27.25 5.17 -10.50
C HIS A 62 26.56 5.63 -9.23
N PHE A 63 25.89 6.77 -9.32
CA PHE A 63 24.88 7.21 -8.37
C PHE A 63 23.56 7.50 -9.07
N ALA A 64 22.47 7.55 -8.30
CA ALA A 64 21.15 7.93 -8.78
C ALA A 64 20.36 8.63 -7.68
N HIS A 65 19.69 9.72 -8.06
CA HIS A 65 18.60 10.27 -7.28
C HIS A 65 17.41 9.32 -7.38
N TRP A 66 16.95 8.84 -6.24
CA TRP A 66 15.86 7.87 -6.10
C TRP A 66 14.64 8.59 -5.54
N PHE A 67 13.54 8.56 -6.29
CA PHE A 67 12.33 9.31 -5.95
C PHE A 67 11.08 8.51 -6.31
N GLN A 68 9.93 8.98 -5.82
CA GLN A 68 8.64 8.29 -5.92
C GLN A 68 7.63 9.15 -6.68
N PRO A 69 7.61 9.13 -8.03
CA PRO A 69 6.68 9.94 -8.81
C PRO A 69 5.20 9.63 -8.53
N LEU A 70 4.30 10.48 -9.02
CA LEU A 70 2.85 10.38 -8.75
C LEU A 70 2.19 9.06 -9.18
N ASN A 71 2.83 8.26 -10.03
CA ASN A 71 2.35 6.90 -10.36
C ASN A 71 2.54 5.89 -9.20
N GLY A 72 3.23 6.26 -8.12
CA GLY A 72 3.44 5.42 -6.93
C GLY A 72 4.61 4.44 -7.04
N HIS A 73 5.24 4.30 -8.21
CA HIS A 73 6.44 3.50 -8.37
C HIS A 73 7.69 4.30 -7.98
N THR A 74 8.86 3.66 -8.06
CA THR A 74 10.15 4.32 -7.85
C THR A 74 10.81 4.63 -9.18
N ALA A 75 11.53 5.74 -9.24
CA ALA A 75 12.23 6.21 -10.43
C ALA A 75 13.67 6.60 -10.10
N LYS A 76 14.53 6.52 -11.11
CA LYS A 76 15.97 6.75 -10.99
C LYS A 76 16.62 6.98 -12.35
N LYS A 77 17.72 7.73 -12.35
CA LYS A 77 18.62 7.91 -13.50
C LYS A 77 20.05 7.66 -13.03
N TYR A 78 20.76 6.76 -13.71
CA TYR A 78 22.14 6.44 -13.37
C TYR A 78 23.10 7.46 -13.95
N VAL A 79 23.98 7.98 -13.10
CA VAL A 79 25.06 8.91 -13.45
C VAL A 79 26.37 8.30 -12.98
N ALA A 80 27.35 8.17 -13.86
CA ALA A 80 28.65 7.62 -13.49
C ALA A 80 29.39 8.61 -12.57
N PHE A 81 30.19 8.09 -11.63
CA PHE A 81 31.14 8.93 -10.90
C PHE A 81 32.30 9.37 -11.79
N LEU A 82 32.57 8.65 -12.87
CA LEU A 82 33.65 8.96 -13.80
C LEU A 82 33.37 10.27 -14.55
N ASP A 83 34.27 11.22 -14.39
CA ASP A 83 34.29 12.53 -15.04
C ASP A 83 35.72 12.81 -15.54
N ARG A 84 35.95 14.01 -16.10
CA ARG A 84 37.26 14.45 -16.59
C ARG A 84 37.74 15.71 -15.86
N THR A 85 39.03 15.79 -15.61
CA THR A 85 39.68 17.02 -15.16
C THR A 85 39.72 18.06 -16.28
N VAL A 86 40.12 19.29 -15.94
CA VAL A 86 40.32 20.37 -16.94
C VAL A 86 41.36 19.97 -17.99
N ASP A 87 42.36 19.18 -17.61
CA ASP A 87 43.43 18.68 -18.48
C ASP A 87 43.03 17.41 -19.27
N GLY A 88 41.84 16.87 -19.01
CA GLY A 88 41.28 15.72 -19.72
C GLY A 88 41.53 14.36 -19.06
N ASP A 89 42.20 14.31 -17.91
CA ASP A 89 42.46 13.08 -17.16
C ASP A 89 41.18 12.54 -16.51
N PRO A 90 41.01 11.20 -16.42
CA PRO A 90 39.87 10.60 -15.75
C PRO A 90 39.91 10.84 -14.24
N ILE A 91 38.77 11.20 -13.66
CA ILE A 91 38.61 11.38 -12.21
C ILE A 91 37.25 10.86 -11.76
N GLU A 92 37.16 10.33 -10.54
CA GLU A 92 35.87 10.01 -9.92
C GLU A 92 35.39 11.19 -9.08
N ARG A 93 34.30 11.82 -9.52
CA ARG A 93 33.75 13.03 -8.94
C ARG A 93 32.28 12.86 -8.56
N PHE A 94 31.92 13.43 -7.42
CA PHE A 94 30.56 13.64 -6.98
C PHE A 94 30.54 14.88 -6.10
N SER A 95 29.88 15.94 -6.57
CA SER A 95 29.87 17.24 -5.88
C SER A 95 28.67 17.41 -4.95
N GLY A 96 28.79 18.30 -3.97
CA GLY A 96 27.69 18.69 -3.09
C GLY A 96 26.51 19.28 -3.87
N LYS A 97 26.79 19.94 -5.01
CA LYS A 97 25.75 20.41 -5.93
C LYS A 97 24.91 19.24 -6.48
N GLU A 98 25.57 18.18 -6.93
CA GLU A 98 24.91 16.98 -7.47
C GLU A 98 24.24 16.15 -6.37
N LEU A 99 24.76 16.19 -5.14
CA LEU A 99 24.11 15.57 -3.99
C LEU A 99 22.82 16.29 -3.64
N ILE A 100 22.86 17.61 -3.44
CA ILE A 100 21.68 18.38 -3.03
C ILE A 100 20.62 18.35 -4.12
N LYS A 101 21.02 18.49 -5.39
CA LYS A 101 20.12 18.72 -6.51
C LYS A 101 20.47 17.89 -7.73
N GLY A 102 19.51 17.11 -8.21
CA GLY A 102 19.58 16.37 -9.48
C GLY A 102 18.61 16.90 -10.54
N GLU A 103 18.83 16.49 -11.79
CA GLU A 103 17.94 16.74 -12.94
C GLU A 103 17.66 15.40 -13.67
N PRO A 104 16.56 14.71 -13.33
CA PRO A 104 16.28 13.36 -13.82
C PRO A 104 15.83 13.28 -15.29
N ASP A 105 15.63 14.40 -15.99
CA ASP A 105 14.94 14.46 -17.31
C ASP A 105 13.62 13.66 -17.28
N ALA A 106 12.62 14.26 -16.65
CA ALA A 106 11.44 13.57 -16.13
C ALA A 106 10.16 13.91 -16.92
N SER A 107 10.26 14.14 -18.23
CA SER A 107 9.12 14.56 -19.08
C SER A 107 8.00 13.52 -19.18
N SER A 108 8.31 12.23 -19.03
CA SER A 108 7.35 11.14 -19.22
C SER A 108 6.57 10.75 -17.96
N PHE A 109 6.89 11.30 -16.79
CA PHE A 109 6.14 10.98 -15.57
C PHE A 109 4.78 11.69 -15.55
N PRO A 110 3.74 11.06 -14.97
CA PRO A 110 2.43 11.69 -14.86
C PRO A 110 2.51 13.01 -14.09
N SER A 111 2.02 14.09 -14.71
CA SER A 111 1.99 15.44 -14.12
C SER A 111 0.57 15.98 -13.94
N GLY A 112 -0.46 15.25 -14.38
CA GLY A 112 -1.86 15.71 -14.33
C GLY A 112 -2.08 17.10 -14.94
N GLY A 113 -1.34 17.41 -16.02
CA GLY A 113 -1.44 18.70 -16.71
C GLY A 113 -0.64 19.84 -16.08
N MET A 114 0.02 19.64 -14.93
CA MET A 114 0.91 20.65 -14.30
C MET A 114 2.13 20.98 -15.15
N ARG A 115 2.45 20.14 -16.14
CA ARG A 115 3.53 20.36 -17.09
C ARG A 115 2.98 20.24 -18.51
N SER A 116 3.38 21.15 -19.38
CA SER A 116 3.15 20.98 -20.81
C SER A 116 4.02 19.84 -21.36
N THR A 117 3.61 19.27 -22.50
CA THR A 117 4.31 18.15 -23.13
C THR A 117 5.70 18.51 -23.66
N PHE A 118 6.03 19.80 -23.80
CA PHE A 118 7.35 20.28 -24.23
C PHE A 118 8.26 20.70 -23.06
N GLU A 119 7.73 20.82 -21.83
CA GLU A 119 8.51 21.17 -20.64
C GLU A 119 9.12 19.92 -19.99
N ALA A 120 10.42 19.70 -20.20
CA ALA A 120 11.13 18.51 -19.68
C ALA A 120 11.80 18.70 -18.31
N ARG A 121 12.05 19.95 -17.89
CA ARG A 121 12.80 20.26 -16.66
C ARG A 121 11.99 19.95 -15.39
N GLY A 122 12.62 19.20 -14.49
CA GLY A 122 12.21 18.97 -13.11
C GLY A 122 13.45 18.67 -12.28
N TYR A 123 13.35 18.82 -10.97
CA TYR A 123 14.49 18.73 -10.06
C TYR A 123 14.23 17.75 -8.93
N THR A 124 15.27 17.00 -8.56
CA THR A 124 15.27 16.17 -7.36
C THR A 124 16.06 16.86 -6.26
N TYR A 125 15.57 16.81 -5.03
CA TYR A 125 16.23 17.39 -3.85
C TYR A 125 16.47 16.32 -2.80
N TRP A 126 17.70 16.24 -2.28
CA TRP A 126 18.06 15.21 -1.30
C TRP A 126 17.27 15.35 0.01
N ASP A 127 16.65 14.24 0.43
CA ASP A 127 16.01 14.13 1.74
C ASP A 127 17.02 13.67 2.80
N LEU A 128 17.38 14.60 3.71
CA LEU A 128 18.33 14.37 4.80
C LEU A 128 17.83 13.38 5.87
N THR A 129 16.54 13.06 5.88
CA THR A 129 15.93 12.19 6.88
C THR A 129 16.04 10.71 6.53
N ALA A 130 16.34 10.39 5.28
CA ALA A 130 16.55 9.03 4.78
C ALA A 130 18.03 8.77 4.47
N ASN A 131 18.48 7.53 4.71
CA ASN A 131 19.88 7.16 4.44
C ASN A 131 20.07 6.80 2.96
N SER A 132 21.20 7.18 2.39
CA SER A 132 21.62 6.68 1.08
C SER A 132 22.08 5.22 1.18
N PHE A 133 21.87 4.44 0.13
CA PHE A 133 22.13 3.01 0.13
C PHE A 133 22.69 2.52 -1.21
N ILE A 134 23.25 1.31 -1.25
CA ILE A 134 23.83 0.72 -2.47
C ILE A 134 23.05 -0.53 -2.85
N ILE A 135 22.63 -0.60 -4.11
CA ILE A 135 22.11 -1.82 -4.74
C ILE A 135 22.93 -2.07 -6.01
N GLY A 136 23.50 -3.27 -6.12
CA GLY A 136 24.43 -3.60 -7.20
C GLY A 136 25.64 -2.67 -7.17
N ASN A 137 25.88 -1.97 -8.27
CA ASN A 137 26.99 -1.03 -8.47
C ASN A 137 26.53 0.45 -8.46
N VAL A 138 25.40 0.77 -7.82
CA VAL A 138 24.82 2.11 -7.82
C VAL A 138 24.55 2.60 -6.40
N LEU A 139 24.98 3.83 -6.10
CA LEU A 139 24.60 4.59 -4.91
C LEU A 139 23.24 5.27 -5.14
N TYR A 140 22.26 4.98 -4.29
CA TYR A 140 20.93 5.56 -4.32
C TYR A 140 20.81 6.66 -3.28
N ILE A 141 20.32 7.82 -3.71
CA ILE A 141 20.14 9.00 -2.87
C ILE A 141 18.62 9.28 -2.80
N PRO A 142 17.97 9.02 -1.66
CA PRO A 142 16.55 9.28 -1.50
C PRO A 142 16.22 10.77 -1.64
N THR A 143 15.28 11.11 -2.51
CA THR A 143 15.03 12.50 -2.94
C THR A 143 13.56 12.82 -3.14
N ILE A 144 13.24 14.11 -3.05
CA ILE A 144 11.93 14.69 -3.38
C ILE A 144 11.96 15.17 -4.82
N PHE A 145 10.98 14.83 -5.64
CA PHE A 145 10.88 15.28 -7.03
C PHE A 145 9.86 16.41 -7.22
N MET A 146 10.33 17.52 -7.80
CA MET A 146 9.55 18.74 -8.02
C MET A 146 9.66 19.22 -9.46
N SER A 147 8.67 20.00 -9.89
CA SER A 147 8.68 20.67 -11.18
C SER A 147 9.72 21.81 -11.22
N TYR A 148 9.82 22.47 -12.38
CA TYR A 148 10.59 23.70 -12.51
C TYR A 148 10.05 24.87 -11.67
N TYR A 149 8.73 24.98 -11.49
CA TYR A 149 8.07 26.06 -10.76
C TYR A 149 7.85 25.75 -9.26
N GLY A 150 8.19 24.53 -8.82
CA GLY A 150 8.11 24.13 -7.42
C GLY A 150 6.86 23.32 -7.06
N GLU A 151 6.06 22.87 -8.04
CA GLU A 151 5.00 21.89 -7.77
C GLU A 151 5.61 20.53 -7.41
N LYS A 152 5.03 19.85 -6.42
CA LYS A 152 5.41 18.51 -5.97
C LYS A 152 4.89 17.49 -6.97
N LEU A 153 5.81 16.76 -7.60
CA LEU A 153 5.53 15.76 -8.64
C LEU A 153 5.78 14.33 -8.13
N ASP A 154 5.75 14.18 -6.82
CA ASP A 154 6.14 12.96 -6.12
C ASP A 154 5.29 12.74 -4.87
N LYS A 155 5.48 11.59 -4.24
CA LYS A 155 4.74 11.21 -3.03
C LYS A 155 5.49 11.50 -1.74
N ARG A 156 6.81 11.70 -1.81
CA ARG A 156 7.64 11.91 -0.62
C ARG A 156 7.49 13.31 -0.05
N GLY A 157 7.53 14.35 -0.89
CA GLY A 157 7.41 15.73 -0.43
C GLY A 157 6.14 15.95 0.40
N PRO A 158 4.95 15.65 -0.14
CA PRO A 158 3.69 15.79 0.60
C PRO A 158 3.62 14.89 1.86
N LEU A 159 4.27 13.72 1.86
CA LEU A 159 4.35 12.85 3.03
C LEU A 159 5.13 13.53 4.16
N LEU A 160 6.29 14.10 3.87
CA LEU A 160 7.11 14.82 4.85
C LEU A 160 6.35 16.04 5.39
N ASP A 161 5.72 16.83 4.52
CA ASP A 161 4.86 17.96 4.92
C ASP A 161 3.78 17.50 5.91
N SER A 162 3.09 16.39 5.58
CA SER A 162 2.02 15.84 6.45
C SER A 162 2.54 15.39 7.82
N CYS A 163 3.74 14.80 7.87
CA CYS A 163 4.35 14.34 9.12
C CYS A 163 4.76 15.52 10.02
N ASN A 164 5.25 16.60 9.43
CA ASN A 164 5.67 17.80 10.14
C ASN A 164 4.49 18.53 10.78
N ILE A 165 3.41 18.72 10.03
CA ILE A 165 2.20 19.39 10.52
C ILE A 165 1.56 18.59 11.67
N LEU A 166 1.48 17.26 11.54
CA LEU A 166 1.02 16.40 12.63
C LEU A 166 1.94 16.48 13.85
N SER A 167 3.26 16.52 13.63
CA SER A 167 4.23 16.65 14.72
C SER A 167 4.06 17.94 15.51
N ASP A 168 3.81 19.06 14.84
CA ASP A 168 3.62 20.35 15.51
C ASP A 168 2.36 20.37 16.37
N VAL A 169 1.21 19.98 15.80
CA VAL A 169 -0.06 19.99 16.53
C VAL A 169 -0.08 18.95 17.65
N GLY A 170 0.39 17.73 17.36
CA GLY A 170 0.38 16.65 18.34
C GLY A 170 1.34 16.92 19.52
N ARG A 171 2.51 17.54 19.26
CA ARG A 171 3.44 17.97 20.32
C ARG A 171 2.73 18.89 21.29
N ASP A 172 2.02 19.88 20.77
CA ASP A 172 1.36 20.89 21.59
C ASP A 172 0.31 20.25 22.51
N ILE A 173 -0.47 19.28 22.01
CA ILE A 173 -1.42 18.52 22.83
C ILE A 173 -0.72 17.70 23.90
N VAL A 174 0.30 16.92 23.53
CA VAL A 174 1.01 16.07 24.51
C VAL A 174 1.63 16.91 25.62
N ASN A 175 2.17 18.09 25.27
CA ASN A 175 2.76 19.01 26.24
C ASN A 175 1.76 19.65 27.21
N LEU A 176 0.45 19.54 26.98
CA LEU A 176 -0.58 19.93 27.97
C LEU A 176 -0.66 18.94 29.15
N PHE A 177 -0.23 17.70 28.94
CA PHE A 177 -0.43 16.61 29.91
C PHE A 177 0.87 15.94 30.39
N SER A 178 1.98 16.10 29.67
CA SER A 178 3.24 15.42 29.99
C SER A 178 4.19 16.30 30.82
N ASP A 179 4.84 15.68 31.81
CA ASP A 179 5.94 16.29 32.56
C ASP A 179 7.24 16.38 31.73
N THR A 180 7.36 15.57 30.67
CA THR A 180 8.51 15.60 29.76
C THR A 180 8.13 16.36 28.49
N HIS A 181 8.86 17.43 28.21
CA HIS A 181 8.61 18.26 27.03
C HIS A 181 8.90 17.48 25.73
N ALA A 182 7.86 17.26 24.94
CA ALA A 182 7.98 16.81 23.56
C ALA A 182 8.45 17.97 22.69
N TYR A 183 9.52 17.76 21.92
CA TYR A 183 10.02 18.72 20.93
C TYR A 183 9.54 18.40 19.51
N ARG A 184 9.23 17.12 19.27
CA ARG A 184 8.73 16.60 18.00
C ARG A 184 7.98 15.30 18.22
N MET A 185 7.10 14.97 17.29
CA MET A 185 6.51 13.65 17.19
C MET A 185 6.99 12.95 15.92
N ARG A 186 6.92 11.62 15.92
CA ARG A 186 7.22 10.78 14.78
C ARG A 186 6.06 9.83 14.55
N VAL A 187 5.54 9.86 13.34
CA VAL A 187 4.62 8.84 12.84
C VAL A 187 5.43 7.58 12.58
N LYS A 188 4.99 6.47 13.17
CA LYS A 188 5.57 5.15 13.01
C LYS A 188 4.63 4.29 12.19
N VAL A 189 5.18 3.66 11.17
CA VAL A 189 4.44 2.79 10.24
C VAL A 189 5.13 1.43 10.17
N GLY A 190 4.34 0.36 10.33
CA GLY A 190 4.75 -1.01 9.99
C GLY A 190 3.91 -1.51 8.81
N LEU A 191 4.57 -1.99 7.76
CA LEU A 191 3.90 -2.50 6.57
C LEU A 191 4.07 -4.02 6.49
N GLU A 192 2.94 -4.72 6.41
CA GLU A 192 2.87 -6.16 6.18
C GLU A 192 2.66 -6.35 4.67
N GLN A 193 3.60 -6.96 3.96
CA GLN A 193 3.54 -7.08 2.50
C GLN A 193 3.13 -8.48 2.10
N GLU A 194 1.91 -8.62 1.58
CA GLU A 194 1.46 -9.86 0.95
C GLU A 194 1.76 -9.86 -0.55
N PHE A 195 1.98 -11.05 -1.10
CA PHE A 195 2.27 -11.28 -2.51
C PHE A 195 2.00 -12.73 -2.91
N PHE A 196 1.96 -12.99 -4.23
CA PHE A 196 1.94 -14.35 -4.78
C PHE A 196 3.28 -14.70 -5.44
N LEU A 197 3.70 -15.96 -5.38
CA LEU A 197 4.81 -16.50 -6.18
C LEU A 197 4.28 -17.54 -7.16
N VAL A 198 4.58 -17.38 -8.45
CA VAL A 198 4.13 -18.32 -9.50
C VAL A 198 5.36 -18.91 -10.19
N ASP A 199 5.33 -20.19 -10.54
CA ASP A 199 6.39 -20.75 -11.39
C ASP A 199 6.50 -20.00 -12.71
N LYS A 200 7.72 -19.57 -13.05
CA LYS A 200 7.96 -18.71 -14.21
C LYS A 200 7.51 -19.36 -15.52
N LYS A 201 7.64 -20.68 -15.68
CA LYS A 201 7.28 -21.35 -16.94
C LYS A 201 5.78 -21.35 -17.17
N LEU A 202 4.98 -21.40 -16.10
CA LEU A 202 3.52 -21.29 -16.19
C LEU A 202 3.10 -19.84 -16.39
N TYR A 203 3.72 -18.90 -15.66
CA TYR A 203 3.51 -17.47 -15.84
C TYR A 203 3.76 -17.03 -17.29
N ASP A 204 4.86 -17.50 -17.91
CA ASP A 204 5.22 -17.15 -19.29
C ASP A 204 4.15 -17.58 -20.33
N LYS A 205 3.25 -18.52 -19.99
CA LYS A 205 2.13 -18.97 -20.83
C LYS A 205 0.83 -18.21 -20.57
N ARG A 206 0.78 -17.30 -19.60
CA ARG A 206 -0.41 -16.56 -19.19
C ARG A 206 -0.25 -15.08 -19.55
N SER A 207 -0.68 -14.68 -20.74
CA SER A 207 -0.54 -13.30 -21.20
C SER A 207 -1.31 -12.30 -20.34
N ASP A 208 -2.38 -12.72 -19.68
CA ASP A 208 -3.09 -11.92 -18.69
C ASP A 208 -2.21 -11.62 -17.46
N LEU A 209 -1.60 -12.63 -16.85
CA LEU A 209 -0.67 -12.42 -15.74
C LEU A 209 0.52 -11.52 -16.14
N ILE A 210 1.00 -11.62 -17.39
CA ILE A 210 2.08 -10.78 -17.89
C ILE A 210 1.66 -9.31 -18.04
N ASN A 211 0.51 -9.06 -18.67
CA ASN A 211 0.12 -7.71 -19.06
C ASN A 211 -0.61 -6.94 -17.95
N ILE A 212 -1.40 -7.64 -17.11
CA ILE A 212 -2.20 -6.99 -16.06
C ILE A 212 -1.90 -7.51 -14.64
N GLY A 213 -1.19 -8.64 -14.49
CA GLY A 213 -0.83 -9.17 -13.17
C GLY A 213 -1.94 -9.98 -12.48
N ARG A 214 -3.09 -10.17 -13.14
CA ARG A 214 -4.18 -11.06 -12.73
C ARG A 214 -4.68 -11.91 -13.89
N THR A 215 -5.33 -13.00 -13.56
CA THR A 215 -6.02 -13.85 -14.53
C THR A 215 -7.34 -13.21 -14.95
N LEU A 216 -7.58 -13.11 -16.26
CA LEU A 216 -8.84 -12.59 -16.81
C LEU A 216 -9.87 -13.71 -17.04
N VAL A 217 -9.40 -14.94 -17.20
CA VAL A 217 -10.18 -16.18 -17.29
C VAL A 217 -9.50 -17.27 -16.47
N GLY A 218 -10.23 -18.30 -16.08
CA GLY A 218 -9.70 -19.47 -15.38
C GLY A 218 -10.78 -20.08 -14.50
N ALA A 219 -11.15 -21.32 -14.83
CA ALA A 219 -12.08 -22.10 -14.03
C ALA A 219 -11.52 -22.38 -12.61
N PRO A 220 -12.38 -22.46 -11.59
CA PRO A 220 -11.97 -22.84 -10.24
C PRO A 220 -11.22 -24.17 -10.23
N SER A 221 -10.13 -24.24 -9.46
CA SER A 221 -9.40 -25.48 -9.26
C SER A 221 -10.18 -26.47 -8.40
N PRO A 222 -10.05 -27.80 -8.61
CA PRO A 222 -10.58 -28.80 -7.67
C PRO A 222 -10.06 -28.65 -6.24
N LYS A 223 -8.85 -28.09 -6.08
CA LYS A 223 -8.26 -27.70 -4.79
C LYS A 223 -7.89 -26.22 -4.86
N GLY A 224 -8.76 -25.37 -4.33
CA GLY A 224 -8.50 -23.95 -4.14
C GLY A 224 -7.88 -23.72 -2.76
N GLN A 225 -8.70 -23.22 -1.83
CA GLN A 225 -8.30 -22.84 -0.47
C GLN A 225 -9.11 -23.53 0.62
N GLU A 226 -9.79 -24.63 0.31
CA GLU A 226 -10.72 -25.32 1.21
C GLU A 226 -10.02 -26.04 2.37
N PHE A 227 -8.73 -26.32 2.24
CA PHE A 227 -7.93 -26.90 3.31
C PHE A 227 -7.25 -25.79 4.12
N GLU A 228 -7.61 -25.69 5.40
CA GLU A 228 -7.00 -24.78 6.38
C GLU A 228 -5.55 -25.19 6.78
N ASP A 229 -4.89 -26.07 6.01
CA ASP A 229 -3.57 -26.62 6.30
C ASP A 229 -2.40 -25.75 5.78
N ARG A 230 -2.70 -24.72 4.99
CA ARG A 230 -1.69 -23.85 4.34
C ARG A 230 -1.27 -22.67 5.21
N TYR A 231 -2.19 -22.05 5.97
CA TYR A 231 -1.86 -20.91 6.83
C TYR A 231 -0.95 -21.33 7.98
N PHE A 232 0.25 -20.75 8.05
CA PHE A 232 1.36 -21.24 8.87
C PHE A 232 1.74 -22.73 8.64
N GLY A 233 1.36 -23.28 7.48
CA GLY A 233 1.77 -24.60 7.03
C GLY A 233 3.25 -24.64 6.62
N GLN A 234 3.71 -25.80 6.16
CA GLN A 234 5.09 -25.95 5.69
C GLN A 234 5.33 -25.09 4.44
N ILE A 235 6.36 -24.24 4.47
CA ILE A 235 6.80 -23.46 3.32
C ILE A 235 7.53 -24.38 2.34
N PRO A 236 7.21 -24.36 1.04
CA PRO A 236 7.95 -25.16 0.07
C PRO A 236 9.44 -24.79 0.07
N LYS A 237 10.33 -25.79 -0.05
CA LYS A 237 11.79 -25.59 0.05
C LYS A 237 12.31 -24.50 -0.90
N ARG A 238 11.77 -24.43 -2.11
CA ARG A 238 12.11 -23.40 -3.10
C ARG A 238 11.79 -21.99 -2.62
N VAL A 239 10.69 -21.84 -1.88
CA VAL A 239 10.27 -20.56 -1.29
C VAL A 239 11.11 -20.23 -0.05
N GLU A 240 11.48 -21.23 0.77
CA GLU A 240 12.42 -21.01 1.88
C GLU A 240 13.80 -20.52 1.39
N GLU A 241 14.31 -21.05 0.28
CA GLU A 241 15.56 -20.60 -0.34
C GLU A 241 15.44 -19.17 -0.88
N PHE A 242 14.30 -18.84 -1.50
CA PHE A 242 13.96 -17.47 -1.90
C PHE A 242 13.96 -16.51 -0.71
N TYR A 243 13.30 -16.85 0.38
CA TYR A 243 13.22 -16.01 1.58
C TYR A 243 14.60 -15.73 2.19
N LYS A 244 15.46 -16.75 2.29
CA LYS A 244 16.84 -16.57 2.79
C LYS A 244 17.63 -15.51 2.02
N ASP A 245 17.46 -15.46 0.70
CA ASP A 245 18.14 -14.48 -0.15
C ASP A 245 17.50 -13.08 -0.03
N VAL A 246 16.17 -13.02 0.10
CA VAL A 246 15.44 -11.76 0.38
C VAL A 246 15.88 -11.16 1.71
N ASP A 247 15.84 -11.94 2.79
CA ASP A 247 16.27 -11.55 4.14
C ASP A 247 17.69 -11.02 4.15
N LYS A 248 18.61 -11.74 3.51
CA LYS A 248 20.00 -11.32 3.40
C LYS A 248 20.13 -9.93 2.77
N ARG A 249 19.41 -9.68 1.67
CA ARG A 249 19.45 -8.38 0.98
C ARG A 249 18.82 -7.26 1.79
N LEU A 250 17.69 -7.54 2.45
CA LEU A 250 17.01 -6.57 3.32
C LEU A 250 17.88 -6.21 4.52
N TRP A 251 18.48 -7.20 5.18
CA TRP A 251 19.40 -6.97 6.29
C TRP A 251 20.65 -6.21 5.86
N GLU A 252 21.24 -6.50 4.69
CA GLU A 252 22.37 -5.71 4.15
C GLU A 252 21.99 -4.23 3.94
N LEU A 253 20.73 -3.95 3.60
CA LEU A 253 20.14 -2.60 3.49
C LEU A 253 19.65 -2.03 4.83
N GLY A 254 19.88 -2.72 5.95
CA GLY A 254 19.49 -2.25 7.28
C GLY A 254 17.99 -2.27 7.54
N ILE A 255 17.24 -3.04 6.75
CA ILE A 255 15.79 -3.23 6.89
C ILE A 255 15.59 -4.46 7.78
N TYR A 256 14.79 -4.32 8.84
CA TYR A 256 14.51 -5.41 9.78
C TYR A 256 13.34 -6.28 9.27
N SER A 257 13.57 -7.12 8.25
CA SER A 257 12.64 -8.21 7.94
C SER A 257 12.54 -9.14 9.15
N LYS A 258 11.31 -9.45 9.57
CA LYS A 258 11.04 -10.03 10.89
C LYS A 258 10.19 -11.29 10.85
N THR A 259 9.14 -11.29 10.05
CA THR A 259 8.21 -12.42 9.93
C THR A 259 7.96 -12.74 8.47
N GLU A 260 7.88 -14.03 8.20
CA GLU A 260 7.62 -14.62 6.88
C GLU A 260 6.73 -15.83 7.09
N HIS A 261 5.67 -15.97 6.29
CA HIS A 261 4.82 -17.16 6.33
C HIS A 261 4.03 -17.36 5.04
N ASN A 262 3.44 -18.55 4.93
CA ASN A 262 2.37 -18.82 3.99
C ASN A 262 1.10 -18.08 4.43
N GLU A 263 0.36 -17.61 3.44
CA GLU A 263 -0.98 -17.07 3.61
C GLU A 263 -2.05 -18.13 3.32
N ASN A 264 -3.32 -17.74 3.45
CA ASN A 264 -4.45 -18.63 3.25
C ASN A 264 -4.60 -19.16 1.81
N ALA A 265 -4.38 -18.33 0.78
CA ALA A 265 -4.49 -18.81 -0.60
C ALA A 265 -3.25 -19.61 -1.04
N PRO A 266 -3.40 -20.59 -1.96
CA PRO A 266 -2.26 -21.24 -2.59
C PRO A 266 -1.34 -20.20 -3.22
N LEU A 267 -0.03 -20.41 -3.09
CA LEU A 267 1.00 -19.54 -3.64
C LEU A 267 1.03 -18.12 -3.04
N GLN A 268 0.23 -17.82 -2.01
CA GLN A 268 0.23 -16.54 -1.32
C GLN A 268 1.18 -16.59 -0.12
N PHE A 269 1.91 -15.50 0.08
CA PHE A 269 2.89 -15.38 1.14
C PHE A 269 2.92 -13.95 1.71
N GLU A 270 3.45 -13.80 2.91
CA GLU A 270 3.63 -12.51 3.58
C GLU A 270 5.07 -12.32 4.04
N LEU A 271 5.58 -11.09 3.92
CA LEU A 271 6.77 -10.61 4.62
C LEU A 271 6.46 -9.29 5.35
N ALA A 272 6.73 -9.25 6.65
CA ALA A 272 6.61 -8.02 7.44
C ALA A 272 7.96 -7.56 8.01
N SER A 273 8.18 -6.25 7.93
CA SER A 273 9.35 -5.59 8.54
C SER A 273 8.94 -4.89 9.84
N ILE A 274 9.89 -4.72 10.75
CA ILE A 274 9.66 -3.92 11.96
C ILE A 274 9.32 -2.47 11.54
N PHE A 275 8.38 -1.87 12.27
CA PHE A 275 7.97 -0.49 12.03
C PHE A 275 9.14 0.50 12.10
N GLU A 276 9.03 1.59 11.33
CA GLU A 276 9.98 2.71 11.37
C GLU A 276 9.25 4.05 11.18
N ASN A 277 9.96 5.18 11.22
CA ASN A 277 9.41 6.47 10.82
C ASN A 277 8.74 6.35 9.45
N ALA A 278 7.54 6.94 9.28
CA ALA A 278 6.67 6.72 8.13
C ALA A 278 7.39 6.80 6.77
N ASN A 279 8.21 7.83 6.55
CA ASN A 279 8.93 8.01 5.29
C ASN A 279 9.98 6.90 5.03
N VAL A 280 10.68 6.45 6.07
CA VAL A 280 11.66 5.35 5.98
C VAL A 280 10.96 4.01 5.83
N ALA A 281 9.89 3.75 6.59
CA ALA A 281 9.12 2.51 6.47
C ALA A 281 8.53 2.31 5.06
N ILE A 282 8.09 3.40 4.43
CA ILE A 282 7.61 3.38 3.05
C ILE A 282 8.75 3.10 2.07
N ASP A 283 9.92 3.69 2.26
CA ASP A 283 11.10 3.38 1.46
C ASP A 283 11.49 1.91 1.56
N ASP A 284 11.54 1.41 2.80
CA ASP A 284 11.89 0.02 3.11
C ASP A 284 10.91 -0.95 2.44
N ASN A 285 9.60 -0.66 2.46
CA ASN A 285 8.61 -1.45 1.75
C ASN A 285 8.78 -1.40 0.22
N LEU A 286 9.06 -0.23 -0.36
CA LEU A 286 9.33 -0.12 -1.80
C LEU A 286 10.58 -0.90 -2.22
N LEU A 287 11.62 -0.91 -1.39
CA LEU A 287 12.81 -1.72 -1.58
C LEU A 287 12.50 -3.21 -1.45
N CYS A 288 11.72 -3.59 -0.44
CA CYS A 288 11.23 -4.95 -0.25
C CYS A 288 10.47 -5.46 -1.48
N MET A 289 9.47 -4.72 -1.97
CA MET A 289 8.73 -5.07 -3.19
C MET A 289 9.63 -5.27 -4.41
N ASN A 290 10.70 -4.47 -4.56
CA ASN A 290 11.66 -4.63 -5.65
C ASN A 290 12.54 -5.88 -5.46
N ILE A 291 13.02 -6.12 -4.24
CA ILE A 291 13.86 -7.29 -3.91
C ILE A 291 13.07 -8.58 -4.06
N LEU A 292 11.82 -8.64 -3.61
CA LEU A 292 10.92 -9.79 -3.81
C LEU A 292 10.81 -10.15 -5.31
N LYS A 293 10.62 -9.15 -6.18
CA LYS A 293 10.57 -9.37 -7.63
C LYS A 293 11.89 -9.86 -8.22
N GLU A 294 13.00 -9.24 -7.83
CA GLU A 294 14.33 -9.59 -8.34
C GLU A 294 14.77 -11.00 -7.89
N GLU A 295 14.57 -11.35 -6.62
CA GLU A 295 14.92 -12.66 -6.08
C GLU A 295 14.00 -13.76 -6.62
N ALA A 296 12.70 -13.50 -6.77
CA ALA A 296 11.77 -14.49 -7.31
C ALA A 296 12.25 -14.99 -8.68
N LEU A 297 12.69 -14.08 -9.56
CA LEU A 297 13.21 -14.42 -10.88
C LEU A 297 14.46 -15.31 -10.83
N LYS A 298 15.38 -15.07 -9.88
CA LYS A 298 16.58 -15.91 -9.71
C LYS A 298 16.23 -17.32 -9.26
N HIS A 299 15.16 -17.45 -8.50
CA HIS A 299 14.60 -18.74 -8.07
C HIS A 299 13.62 -19.35 -9.09
N GLY A 300 13.55 -18.78 -10.32
CA GLY A 300 12.69 -19.27 -11.41
C GLY A 300 11.18 -19.05 -11.16
N MET A 301 10.84 -18.12 -10.28
CA MET A 301 9.47 -17.74 -9.93
C MET A 301 9.19 -16.30 -10.37
N VAL A 302 7.94 -15.88 -10.33
CA VAL A 302 7.52 -14.50 -10.53
C VAL A 302 6.72 -14.05 -9.32
N CYS A 303 7.13 -12.92 -8.72
CA CYS A 303 6.41 -12.27 -7.64
C CYS A 303 5.31 -11.36 -8.21
N LEU A 304 4.06 -11.68 -7.89
CA LEU A 304 2.89 -10.88 -8.24
C LEU A 304 2.46 -10.06 -7.01
N LEU A 305 2.42 -8.75 -7.17
CA LEU A 305 1.95 -7.80 -6.15
C LEU A 305 0.52 -7.31 -6.42
N HIS A 306 -0.15 -7.87 -7.42
CA HIS A 306 -1.52 -7.51 -7.74
C HIS A 306 -2.44 -7.96 -6.60
N GLU A 307 -3.44 -7.17 -6.23
CA GLU A 307 -4.28 -7.40 -5.04
C GLU A 307 -5.16 -8.65 -5.15
N LYS A 308 -5.47 -9.05 -6.38
CA LYS A 308 -6.25 -10.27 -6.67
C LYS A 308 -5.73 -10.97 -7.92
N PRO A 309 -4.61 -11.72 -7.88
CA PRO A 309 -4.05 -12.35 -9.07
C PRO A 309 -4.94 -13.48 -9.59
N PHE A 310 -5.51 -14.28 -8.67
CA PHE A 310 -6.41 -15.39 -8.96
C PHE A 310 -7.78 -15.12 -8.34
N ASP A 311 -8.85 -15.52 -9.04
CA ASP A 311 -10.21 -15.36 -8.54
C ASP A 311 -10.63 -16.54 -7.66
N GLY A 312 -11.63 -16.33 -6.80
CA GLY A 312 -12.15 -17.38 -5.91
C GLY A 312 -11.23 -17.76 -4.73
N VAL A 313 -10.02 -17.18 -4.62
CA VAL A 313 -9.11 -17.36 -3.48
C VAL A 313 -8.77 -16.02 -2.81
N ASN A 314 -8.18 -16.01 -1.61
CA ASN A 314 -7.79 -14.79 -0.90
C ASN A 314 -6.91 -13.87 -1.79
N GLY A 315 -7.02 -12.56 -1.57
CA GLY A 315 -6.22 -11.55 -2.28
C GLY A 315 -5.11 -10.98 -1.41
N SER A 316 -4.11 -10.34 -2.03
CA SER A 316 -2.97 -9.77 -1.32
C SER A 316 -3.23 -8.35 -0.83
N GLY A 317 -3.13 -8.13 0.47
CA GLY A 317 -3.16 -6.83 1.14
C GLY A 317 -1.79 -6.21 1.40
N LYS A 318 -1.82 -4.97 1.92
CA LYS A 318 -0.68 -4.37 2.62
C LYS A 318 -1.15 -3.68 3.89
N HIS A 319 -1.13 -4.36 5.04
CA HIS A 319 -1.61 -3.73 6.25
C HIS A 319 -0.70 -2.58 6.68
N ASN A 320 -1.31 -1.45 7.05
CA ASN A 320 -0.62 -0.26 7.49
C ASN A 320 -0.83 -0.07 9.00
N ASN A 321 0.15 -0.54 9.77
CA ASN A 321 0.20 -0.39 11.22
C ASN A 321 0.68 1.01 11.60
N TYR A 322 -0.25 1.86 12.02
CA TYR A 322 -0.06 3.29 12.28
C TYR A 322 0.03 3.59 13.78
N SER A 323 1.08 4.32 14.18
CA SER A 323 1.17 4.91 15.52
C SER A 323 1.91 6.26 15.53
N ILE A 324 1.77 7.03 16.61
CA ILE A 324 2.41 8.34 16.76
C ILE A 324 3.17 8.36 18.09
N THR A 325 4.46 8.70 18.03
CA THR A 325 5.37 8.64 19.17
C THR A 325 6.08 9.97 19.41
N THR A 326 6.39 10.31 20.67
CA THR A 326 7.21 11.48 21.00
C THR A 326 8.70 11.19 20.85
N ASN A 327 9.53 12.24 20.82
CA ASN A 327 10.99 12.08 20.79
C ASN A 327 11.61 11.38 22.01
N TYR A 328 10.89 11.24 23.12
CA TYR A 328 11.33 10.53 24.32
C TYR A 328 10.69 9.14 24.47
N GLY A 329 9.86 8.71 23.51
CA GLY A 329 9.36 7.34 23.43
C GLY A 329 7.93 7.11 23.93
N LEU A 330 7.16 8.15 24.30
CA LEU A 330 5.74 7.99 24.60
C LEU A 330 4.98 7.66 23.31
N ASN A 331 4.23 6.56 23.30
CA ASN A 331 3.30 6.21 22.24
C ASN A 331 1.89 6.74 22.58
N CYS A 332 1.33 7.57 21.71
CA CYS A 332 0.03 8.22 21.94
C CYS A 332 -1.17 7.27 21.83
N PHE A 333 -0.98 6.07 21.28
CA PHE A 333 -2.02 5.04 21.23
C PHE A 333 -1.81 3.92 22.27
N GLU A 334 -0.85 4.05 23.17
CA GLU A 334 -0.67 3.12 24.28
C GLU A 334 -1.68 3.46 25.39
N PRO A 335 -2.61 2.54 25.73
CA PRO A 335 -3.66 2.82 26.70
C PRO A 335 -3.11 2.88 28.14
N GLY A 336 -2.07 2.09 28.45
CA GLY A 336 -1.52 1.96 29.80
C GLY A 336 -2.40 1.11 30.71
N GLU A 337 -2.07 1.07 32.01
CA GLU A 337 -2.84 0.29 33.00
C GLU A 337 -4.20 0.90 33.34
N ASP A 338 -4.33 2.23 33.21
CA ASP A 338 -5.55 2.99 33.47
C ASP A 338 -5.88 3.90 32.27
N PRO A 339 -6.56 3.35 31.25
CA PRO A 339 -6.84 4.08 30.02
C PRO A 339 -7.83 5.23 30.22
N TYR A 340 -8.71 5.14 31.23
CA TYR A 340 -9.68 6.20 31.56
C TYR A 340 -8.97 7.50 31.96
N ASN A 341 -7.87 7.40 32.72
CA ASN A 341 -7.10 8.58 33.14
C ASN A 341 -5.98 8.99 32.17
N ASN A 342 -5.76 8.24 31.09
CA ASN A 342 -4.79 8.56 30.07
C ASN A 342 -5.34 9.57 29.03
N ASN A 343 -5.25 10.86 29.34
CA ASN A 343 -5.79 11.93 28.48
C ASN A 343 -5.22 11.94 27.05
N VAL A 344 -3.92 11.63 26.90
CA VAL A 344 -3.28 11.58 25.57
C VAL A 344 -3.90 10.47 24.75
N PHE A 345 -3.98 9.26 25.31
CA PHE A 345 -4.62 8.12 24.65
C PHE A 345 -6.07 8.42 24.25
N LEU A 346 -6.88 8.95 25.18
CA LEU A 346 -8.28 9.27 24.92
C LEU A 346 -8.45 10.26 23.76
N LEU A 347 -7.68 11.35 23.74
CA LEU A 347 -7.76 12.36 22.69
C LEU A 347 -7.32 11.83 21.34
N PHE A 348 -6.20 11.09 21.28
CA PHE A 348 -5.68 10.57 20.02
C PHE A 348 -6.57 9.46 19.45
N THR A 349 -7.13 8.59 20.29
CA THR A 349 -8.10 7.57 19.86
C THR A 349 -9.42 8.21 19.42
N ALA A 350 -9.94 9.21 20.15
CA ALA A 350 -11.09 9.99 19.70
C ALA A 350 -10.82 10.70 18.36
N ALA A 351 -9.60 11.20 18.15
CA ALA A 351 -9.21 11.80 16.89
C ALA A 351 -9.25 10.78 15.73
N ILE A 352 -8.71 9.56 15.91
CA ILE A 352 -8.80 8.47 14.91
C ILE A 352 -10.26 8.16 14.57
N ILE A 353 -11.15 8.04 15.57
CA ILE A 353 -12.58 7.75 15.37
C ILE A 353 -13.21 8.84 14.50
N LYS A 354 -13.00 10.11 14.86
CA LYS A 354 -13.49 11.25 14.09
C LYS A 354 -12.90 11.32 12.67
N VAL A 355 -11.61 11.03 12.51
CA VAL A 355 -10.94 10.98 11.20
C VAL A 355 -11.57 9.90 10.32
N CYS A 356 -11.73 8.68 10.83
CA CYS A 356 -12.32 7.58 10.08
C CYS A 356 -13.75 7.89 9.65
N HIS A 357 -14.56 8.48 10.53
CA HIS A 357 -15.94 8.84 10.22
C HIS A 357 -16.06 10.03 9.24
N LYS A 358 -15.27 11.09 9.43
CA LYS A 358 -15.35 12.31 8.62
C LYS A 358 -14.75 12.12 7.21
N TYR A 359 -13.68 11.35 7.09
CA TYR A 359 -12.90 11.21 5.86
C TYR A 359 -13.02 9.83 5.21
N GLN A 360 -14.14 9.13 5.38
CA GLN A 360 -14.39 7.80 4.82
C GLN A 360 -14.04 7.71 3.32
N THR A 361 -14.59 8.61 2.52
CA THR A 361 -14.33 8.66 1.07
C THR A 361 -12.84 8.80 0.75
N LEU A 362 -12.13 9.66 1.48
CA LEU A 362 -10.72 9.93 1.22
C LEU A 362 -9.83 8.76 1.65
N LEU A 363 -10.11 8.12 2.77
CA LEU A 363 -9.41 6.92 3.22
C LEU A 363 -9.60 5.74 2.25
N ARG A 364 -10.82 5.56 1.73
CA ARG A 364 -11.08 4.58 0.65
C ARG A 364 -10.30 4.91 -0.61
N LEU A 365 -10.30 6.17 -1.04
CA LEU A 365 -9.59 6.61 -2.24
C LEU A 365 -8.06 6.43 -2.09
N CYS A 366 -7.46 6.94 -1.03
CA CYS A 366 -6.00 6.95 -0.84
C CYS A 366 -5.40 5.58 -0.53
N SER A 367 -6.22 4.56 -0.24
CA SER A 367 -5.76 3.20 0.05
C SER A 367 -5.89 2.23 -1.12
N SER A 368 -6.53 2.62 -2.22
CA SER A 368 -6.94 1.68 -3.26
C SER A 368 -6.67 2.16 -4.67
N SER A 369 -6.85 1.24 -5.61
CA SER A 369 -6.67 1.34 -7.06
C SER A 369 -7.78 0.53 -7.73
N PRO A 370 -7.96 0.65 -9.06
CA PRO A 370 -8.84 -0.25 -9.81
C PRO A 370 -8.55 -1.74 -9.53
N SER A 371 -7.28 -2.12 -9.38
CA SER A 371 -6.90 -3.51 -9.08
C SER A 371 -7.36 -3.99 -7.69
N ASN A 372 -7.37 -3.10 -6.68
CA ASN A 372 -7.78 -3.42 -5.31
C ASN A 372 -9.30 -3.59 -5.18
N ASP A 373 -10.11 -3.09 -6.13
CA ASP A 373 -11.56 -3.28 -6.15
C ASP A 373 -11.94 -4.77 -6.27
N TYR A 374 -11.10 -5.58 -6.89
CA TYR A 374 -11.28 -7.04 -6.96
C TYR A 374 -10.98 -7.77 -5.63
N ARG A 375 -10.35 -7.09 -4.66
CA ARG A 375 -9.96 -7.67 -3.37
C ARG A 375 -10.98 -7.37 -2.28
N LEU A 376 -11.43 -6.13 -2.16
CA LEU A 376 -12.23 -5.65 -1.02
C LEU A 376 -13.62 -6.31 -0.95
N GLY A 377 -14.07 -6.67 0.27
CA GLY A 377 -15.44 -7.14 0.51
C GLY A 377 -15.65 -8.65 0.59
N GLY A 378 -14.58 -9.43 0.78
CA GLY A 378 -14.65 -10.85 1.07
C GLY A 378 -13.26 -11.50 1.23
N LEU A 379 -13.23 -12.76 1.66
CA LEU A 379 -12.00 -13.56 1.80
C LEU A 379 -10.90 -12.83 2.59
N GLU A 380 -11.24 -12.43 3.82
CA GLU A 380 -10.38 -11.71 4.77
C GLU A 380 -10.00 -10.26 4.42
N ALA A 381 -10.36 -9.76 3.23
CA ALA A 381 -10.22 -8.35 2.91
C ALA A 381 -11.42 -7.53 3.40
N PRO A 382 -11.22 -6.39 4.09
CA PRO A 382 -12.31 -5.58 4.62
C PRO A 382 -13.25 -5.11 3.51
N PRO A 383 -14.55 -4.90 3.79
CA PRO A 383 -15.46 -4.29 2.83
C PRO A 383 -15.05 -2.85 2.51
N ALA A 384 -15.62 -2.30 1.44
CA ALA A 384 -15.45 -0.88 1.08
C ALA A 384 -16.17 0.09 2.03
N ILE A 385 -16.62 -0.40 3.19
CA ILE A 385 -17.22 0.36 4.28
C ILE A 385 -16.15 0.49 5.35
N ILE A 386 -15.79 1.72 5.69
CA ILE A 386 -14.82 1.96 6.77
C ILE A 386 -15.51 1.76 8.11
N SER A 387 -14.88 0.98 8.97
CA SER A 387 -15.29 0.73 10.34
C SER A 387 -14.07 0.78 11.26
N VAL A 388 -14.28 1.19 12.50
CA VAL A 388 -13.26 1.22 13.55
C VAL A 388 -13.58 0.13 14.58
N PHE A 389 -12.61 -0.75 14.82
CA PHE A 389 -12.66 -1.73 15.89
C PHE A 389 -11.75 -1.29 17.04
N LEU A 390 -12.31 -1.18 18.25
CA LEU A 390 -11.54 -0.83 19.46
C LEU A 390 -11.28 -2.03 20.38
N GLY A 391 -12.05 -3.11 20.25
CA GLY A 391 -12.16 -4.15 21.27
C GLY A 391 -13.21 -3.78 22.33
N SER A 392 -13.83 -4.79 22.96
CA SER A 392 -14.95 -4.59 23.90
C SER A 392 -14.62 -3.62 25.02
N ASP A 393 -13.50 -3.83 25.71
CA ASP A 393 -13.19 -3.06 26.91
C ASP A 393 -12.94 -1.57 26.63
N LEU A 394 -12.33 -1.26 25.49
CA LEU A 394 -12.13 0.12 25.05
C LEU A 394 -13.41 0.71 24.44
N GLU A 395 -14.20 -0.08 23.74
CA GLU A 395 -15.51 0.37 23.25
C GLU A 395 -16.42 0.74 24.43
N ASP A 396 -16.48 -0.09 25.47
CA ASP A 396 -17.22 0.15 26.71
C ASP A 396 -16.70 1.39 27.45
N LEU A 397 -15.37 1.58 27.52
CA LEU A 397 -14.77 2.79 28.09
C LEU A 397 -15.25 4.06 27.36
N PHE A 398 -15.19 4.07 26.03
CA PHE A 398 -15.60 5.23 25.23
C PHE A 398 -17.11 5.45 25.28
N ASN A 399 -17.92 4.37 25.35
CA ASN A 399 -19.36 4.44 25.54
C ASN A 399 -19.73 4.97 26.94
N ALA A 400 -19.06 4.53 28.00
CA ALA A 400 -19.26 5.04 29.34
C ALA A 400 -19.00 6.56 29.42
N ILE A 401 -17.94 7.05 28.77
CA ILE A 401 -17.66 8.49 28.65
C ILE A 401 -18.76 9.21 27.84
N ARG A 402 -19.29 8.58 26.78
CA ARG A 402 -20.39 9.14 25.96
C ARG A 402 -21.67 9.34 26.78
N ASP A 403 -21.99 8.37 27.62
CA ASP A 403 -23.26 8.23 28.32
C ASP A 403 -23.23 8.76 29.77
N ASP A 404 -22.07 9.27 30.22
CA ASP A 404 -21.79 9.71 31.60
C ASP A 404 -21.95 8.58 32.65
N GLU A 405 -21.62 7.34 32.27
CA GLU A 405 -21.69 6.17 33.15
C GLU A 405 -20.33 5.90 33.81
N GLU A 406 -20.35 5.23 34.97
CA GLU A 406 -19.12 4.75 35.62
C GLU A 406 -18.55 3.57 34.83
N TYR A 407 -17.32 3.71 34.36
CA TYR A 407 -16.58 2.61 33.75
C TYR A 407 -16.04 1.67 34.85
N SER A 408 -16.53 0.43 34.89
CA SER A 408 -15.94 -0.65 35.70
C SER A 408 -15.19 -1.63 34.80
N ASN A 409 -13.89 -1.79 35.06
CA ASN A 409 -13.07 -2.77 34.36
C ASN A 409 -13.17 -4.14 35.07
N ASP A 410 -14.27 -4.88 34.82
CA ASP A 410 -14.54 -6.18 35.44
C ASP A 410 -13.90 -7.37 34.69
N SER A 411 -13.21 -7.15 33.57
CA SER A 411 -12.64 -8.21 32.71
C SER A 411 -11.22 -8.61 33.14
N LYS A 412 -11.07 -9.22 34.33
CA LYS A 412 -9.84 -9.99 34.65
C LYS A 412 -10.16 -11.46 34.89
N SER A 413 -10.72 -12.11 33.89
CA SER A 413 -10.66 -13.56 33.82
C SER A 413 -9.19 -13.97 33.59
N LYS A 414 -8.70 -14.90 34.40
CA LYS A 414 -7.38 -15.52 34.23
C LYS A 414 -7.60 -16.96 33.86
N PHE A 415 -6.77 -17.47 32.96
CA PHE A 415 -6.72 -18.90 32.69
C PHE A 415 -5.31 -19.42 32.92
N ARG A 416 -5.24 -20.71 33.25
CA ARG A 416 -3.98 -21.39 33.45
C ARG A 416 -3.65 -22.22 32.21
N ALA A 417 -2.75 -21.71 31.37
CA ALA A 417 -2.07 -22.57 30.40
C ALA A 417 -1.10 -23.50 31.16
N TYR A 418 -0.99 -24.77 30.75
CA TYR A 418 -0.09 -25.78 31.35
C TYR A 418 1.26 -25.22 31.79
N SER A 419 1.84 -25.72 32.89
CA SER A 419 3.19 -25.42 33.41
C SER A 419 3.61 -23.94 33.55
N LEU A 420 2.78 -22.98 33.14
CA LEU A 420 3.00 -21.54 33.21
C LEU A 420 2.13 -20.95 34.33
N LYS A 421 2.55 -19.78 34.83
CA LYS A 421 1.74 -18.99 35.77
C LYS A 421 0.47 -18.51 35.08
N ASP A 422 -0.54 -18.15 35.87
CA ASP A 422 -1.82 -17.62 35.37
C ASP A 422 -1.57 -16.53 34.31
N ILE A 423 -2.15 -16.74 33.13
CA ILE A 423 -2.08 -15.81 32.01
C ILE A 423 -3.36 -14.97 32.06
N PRO A 424 -3.28 -13.63 32.03
CA PRO A 424 -4.47 -12.80 31.89
C PRO A 424 -5.13 -13.09 30.54
N LEU A 425 -6.46 -13.21 30.49
CA LEU A 425 -7.16 -13.17 29.21
C LEU A 425 -7.03 -11.76 28.63
N ASP A 426 -6.79 -11.70 27.32
CA ASP A 426 -6.91 -10.44 26.59
C ASP A 426 -8.38 -9.99 26.65
N ALA A 427 -8.56 -8.68 26.84
CA ALA A 427 -9.83 -7.96 26.94
C ALA A 427 -10.87 -8.32 25.86
N SER A 428 -10.40 -8.55 24.63
CA SER A 428 -11.23 -8.86 23.48
C SER A 428 -10.46 -9.68 22.45
N ASP A 429 -11.16 -10.55 21.73
CA ASP A 429 -10.61 -11.21 20.54
C ASP A 429 -10.40 -10.18 19.41
N ARG A 430 -9.47 -10.46 18.49
CA ARG A 430 -9.13 -9.55 17.39
C ARG A 430 -10.17 -9.64 16.26
N ASN A 431 -10.74 -8.52 15.84
CA ASN A 431 -11.58 -8.49 14.64
C ASN A 431 -10.73 -8.41 13.36
N ARG A 432 -10.77 -9.46 12.54
CA ARG A 432 -10.03 -9.55 11.26
C ARG A 432 -10.70 -8.83 10.08
N THR A 433 -11.94 -8.36 10.24
CA THR A 433 -12.81 -7.93 9.12
C THR A 433 -12.96 -6.41 9.02
N SER A 434 -12.60 -5.66 10.07
CA SER A 434 -12.72 -4.20 10.09
C SER A 434 -11.60 -3.51 9.32
N ALA A 435 -11.92 -2.34 8.76
CA ALA A 435 -10.99 -1.55 7.97
C ALA A 435 -9.87 -0.93 8.82
N MET A 436 -10.21 -0.42 10.01
CA MET A 436 -9.29 0.18 10.97
C MET A 436 -9.43 -0.54 12.32
N SER A 437 -8.38 -1.23 12.77
CA SER A 437 -8.40 -2.01 14.01
C SER A 437 -7.39 -1.52 15.03
N PHE A 438 -7.83 -1.30 16.26
CA PHE A 438 -6.91 -1.14 17.38
C PHE A 438 -6.28 -2.50 17.73
N THR A 439 -4.95 -2.58 17.72
CA THR A 439 -4.20 -3.82 17.99
C THR A 439 -3.27 -3.69 19.19
N GLY A 440 -3.78 -3.06 20.25
CA GLY A 440 -3.15 -2.96 21.57
C GLY A 440 -2.45 -1.62 21.83
N ASN A 441 -1.66 -1.14 20.87
CA ASN A 441 -0.97 0.15 21.00
C ASN A 441 -0.77 0.90 19.67
N LYS A 442 -1.51 0.49 18.65
CA LYS A 442 -1.46 1.04 17.30
C LYS A 442 -2.77 0.74 16.60
N PHE A 443 -2.99 1.42 15.48
CA PHE A 443 -4.12 1.16 14.60
C PHE A 443 -3.65 0.49 13.31
N GLU A 444 -4.19 -0.67 13.00
CA GLU A 444 -3.92 -1.43 11.79
C GLU A 444 -4.98 -1.12 10.73
N PHE A 445 -4.54 -0.54 9.62
CA PHE A 445 -5.41 -0.19 8.50
C PHE A 445 -5.25 -1.19 7.36
N ARG A 446 -6.32 -1.92 7.02
CA ARG A 446 -6.27 -3.14 6.18
C ARG A 446 -6.69 -2.96 4.72
N MET A 447 -7.27 -1.82 4.37
CA MET A 447 -7.78 -1.59 3.01
C MET A 447 -6.67 -1.37 1.98
N LEU A 448 -5.46 -1.01 2.41
CA LEU A 448 -4.35 -0.68 1.52
C LEU A 448 -3.98 -1.87 0.62
N GLY A 449 -3.95 -1.63 -0.70
CA GLY A 449 -3.61 -2.64 -1.71
C GLY A 449 -2.13 -3.05 -1.67
N SER A 450 -1.84 -4.32 -1.95
CA SER A 450 -0.48 -4.90 -1.99
C SER A 450 0.44 -4.25 -3.03
N SER A 451 -0.07 -3.69 -4.13
CA SER A 451 0.74 -2.98 -5.13
C SER A 451 0.95 -1.49 -4.83
N LYS A 452 0.11 -0.90 -3.97
CA LYS A 452 0.08 0.55 -3.75
C LYS A 452 1.23 1.04 -2.86
N ASN A 453 1.69 2.25 -3.15
CA ASN A 453 2.59 3.00 -2.27
C ASN A 453 1.79 3.53 -1.07
N ALA A 454 2.26 3.26 0.15
CA ALA A 454 1.55 3.65 1.37
C ALA A 454 1.62 5.16 1.70
N SER A 455 2.30 5.97 0.88
CA SER A 455 2.39 7.42 1.07
C SER A 455 1.02 8.10 1.05
N ASP A 456 0.15 7.78 0.09
CA ASP A 456 -1.15 8.46 -0.07
C ASP A 456 -2.02 8.33 1.17
N ILE A 457 -2.14 7.11 1.70
CA ILE A 457 -2.93 6.83 2.90
C ILE A 457 -2.31 7.50 4.13
N ASN A 458 -0.99 7.51 4.27
CA ASN A 458 -0.34 8.16 5.40
C ASN A 458 -0.40 9.69 5.31
N ILE A 459 -0.32 10.29 4.11
CA ILE A 459 -0.56 11.72 3.89
C ILE A 459 -1.98 12.08 4.36
N CYS A 460 -2.98 11.29 3.93
CA CYS A 460 -4.37 11.48 4.33
C CYS A 460 -4.54 11.34 5.85
N LEU A 461 -4.05 10.27 6.46
CA LEU A 461 -4.16 10.03 7.90
C LEU A 461 -3.48 11.14 8.69
N ASN A 462 -2.27 11.53 8.32
CA ASN A 462 -1.52 12.56 9.03
C ASN A 462 -2.19 13.93 8.93
N ALA A 463 -2.62 14.34 7.73
CA ALA A 463 -3.31 15.61 7.53
C ALA A 463 -4.65 15.65 8.28
N ALA A 464 -5.43 14.58 8.21
CA ALA A 464 -6.72 14.48 8.88
C ALA A 464 -6.56 14.47 10.42
N MET A 465 -5.58 13.72 10.92
CA MET A 465 -5.23 13.72 12.35
C MET A 465 -4.78 15.10 12.80
N ALA A 466 -3.94 15.79 12.03
CA ALA A 466 -3.48 17.13 12.39
C ALA A 466 -4.62 18.15 12.44
N GLU A 467 -5.56 18.12 11.50
CA GLU A 467 -6.75 18.97 11.53
C GLU A 467 -7.61 18.70 12.78
N VAL A 468 -7.94 17.43 13.03
CA VAL A 468 -8.82 17.05 14.14
C VAL A 468 -8.15 17.35 15.49
N LEU A 469 -6.87 17.06 15.64
CA LEU A 469 -6.10 17.41 16.81
C LEU A 469 -5.98 18.94 16.95
N GLY A 470 -5.86 19.68 15.85
CA GLY A 470 -5.83 21.15 15.87
C GLY A 470 -7.09 21.74 16.48
N GLU A 471 -8.26 21.23 16.06
CA GLU A 471 -9.55 21.61 16.66
C GLU A 471 -9.61 21.28 18.16
N MET A 472 -9.12 20.10 18.58
CA MET A 472 -9.07 19.72 19.98
C MET A 472 -8.11 20.60 20.79
N LYS A 473 -6.95 20.93 20.23
CA LYS A 473 -5.95 21.82 20.82
C LYS A 473 -6.55 23.20 21.10
N ASP A 474 -7.27 23.78 20.14
CA ASP A 474 -7.87 25.11 20.29
C ASP A 474 -8.90 25.15 21.42
N ILE A 475 -9.63 24.05 21.66
CA ILE A 475 -10.56 23.91 22.78
C ILE A 475 -9.82 23.77 24.13
N LEU A 476 -8.69 23.07 24.15
CA LEU A 476 -7.95 22.73 25.37
C LEU A 476 -6.99 23.84 25.83
N MET A 477 -6.37 24.57 24.89
CA MET A 477 -5.33 25.56 25.17
C MET A 477 -5.74 26.66 26.17
N PRO A 478 -7.00 27.16 26.20
CA PRO A 478 -7.45 28.12 27.22
C PRO A 478 -7.37 27.60 28.66
N TYR A 479 -7.31 26.28 28.86
CA TYR A 479 -7.33 25.61 30.16
C TYR A 479 -5.96 25.01 30.54
N LYS A 480 -4.89 25.31 29.79
CA LYS A 480 -3.56 24.71 29.99
C LYS A 480 -3.01 24.81 31.43
N ASP A 481 -3.37 25.86 32.16
CA ASP A 481 -2.89 26.13 33.52
C ASP A 481 -3.84 25.60 34.61
N ASP A 482 -5.00 25.04 34.23
CA ASP A 482 -6.02 24.50 35.13
C ASP A 482 -6.25 23.01 34.84
N LYS A 483 -5.52 22.14 35.56
CA LYS A 483 -5.56 20.69 35.36
C LYS A 483 -6.96 20.09 35.51
N ILE A 484 -7.81 20.66 36.38
CA ILE A 484 -9.16 20.13 36.65
C ILE A 484 -10.06 20.43 35.45
N ASN A 485 -10.10 21.69 35.03
CA ASN A 485 -10.91 22.09 33.88
C ASN A 485 -10.38 21.50 32.57
N LEU A 486 -9.06 21.38 32.42
CA LEU A 486 -8.43 20.73 31.28
C LEU A 486 -8.90 19.27 31.15
N ARG A 487 -8.85 18.49 32.24
CA ARG A 487 -9.34 17.11 32.27
C ARG A 487 -10.84 17.04 31.93
N LYS A 488 -11.65 17.93 32.50
CA LYS A 488 -13.08 18.01 32.20
C LYS A 488 -13.31 18.24 30.70
N LYS A 489 -12.55 19.14 30.08
CA LYS A 489 -12.64 19.42 28.64
C LYS A 489 -12.22 18.24 27.77
N VAL A 490 -11.23 17.45 28.19
CA VAL A 490 -10.89 16.18 27.51
C VAL A 490 -12.09 15.25 27.46
N LEU A 491 -12.74 15.01 28.60
CA LEU A 491 -13.92 14.13 28.66
C LEU A 491 -15.08 14.67 27.82
N GLU A 492 -15.32 15.99 27.86
CA GLU A 492 -16.34 16.64 27.01
C GLU A 492 -16.04 16.46 25.51
N ILE A 493 -14.78 16.57 25.08
CA ILE A 493 -14.36 16.33 23.68
C ILE A 493 -14.60 14.87 23.30
N VAL A 494 -14.15 13.91 24.11
CA VAL A 494 -14.31 12.47 23.82
C VAL A 494 -15.79 12.12 23.72
N LYS A 495 -16.60 12.64 24.64
CA LYS A 495 -18.06 12.49 24.62
C LYS A 495 -18.69 13.06 23.36
N ASP A 496 -18.32 14.28 22.95
CA ASP A 496 -18.83 14.90 21.73
C ASP A 496 -18.46 14.10 20.48
N VAL A 497 -17.23 13.60 20.41
CA VAL A 497 -16.77 12.72 19.34
C VAL A 497 -17.60 11.45 19.31
N MET A 498 -17.77 10.74 20.43
CA MET A 498 -18.53 9.50 20.45
C MET A 498 -20.01 9.71 20.11
N LYS A 499 -20.60 10.86 20.46
CA LYS A 499 -21.98 11.19 20.07
C LYS A 499 -22.15 11.48 18.57
N LYS A 500 -21.16 12.12 17.94
CA LYS A 500 -21.25 12.57 16.53
C LYS A 500 -20.61 11.61 15.52
N HIS A 501 -19.68 10.79 15.99
CA HIS A 501 -18.81 9.97 15.14
C HIS A 501 -18.72 8.52 15.61
N GLY A 502 -19.36 8.17 16.74
CA GLY A 502 -19.36 6.81 17.27
C GLY A 502 -20.02 5.77 16.36
N ASP A 503 -20.84 6.20 15.39
CA ASP A 503 -21.49 5.31 14.42
C ASP A 503 -20.50 4.48 13.58
N ILE A 504 -19.26 4.98 13.41
CA ILE A 504 -18.17 4.27 12.72
C ILE A 504 -17.61 3.09 13.53
N VAL A 505 -17.83 3.07 14.85
CA VAL A 505 -17.32 2.02 15.74
C VAL A 505 -18.21 0.79 15.62
N TYR A 506 -17.60 -0.33 15.26
CA TYR A 506 -18.31 -1.58 15.05
C TYR A 506 -17.43 -2.80 15.33
N SER A 507 -17.89 -3.64 16.25
CA SER A 507 -17.17 -4.83 16.71
C SER A 507 -17.67 -6.16 16.13
N GLY A 508 -18.72 -6.14 15.31
CA GLY A 508 -19.28 -7.34 14.69
C GLY A 508 -18.59 -7.78 13.40
N ASP A 509 -19.23 -8.73 12.69
CA ASP A 509 -18.77 -9.22 11.39
C ASP A 509 -19.05 -8.21 10.27
N ASN A 510 -17.99 -7.66 9.69
CA ASN A 510 -18.09 -6.66 8.63
C ASN A 510 -18.47 -7.26 7.25
N TYR A 511 -18.51 -8.59 7.10
CA TYR A 511 -18.95 -9.24 5.85
C TYR A 511 -20.45 -9.50 5.80
N SER A 512 -21.09 -9.52 6.97
CA SER A 512 -22.51 -9.80 7.14
C SER A 512 -23.39 -8.86 6.28
N LYS A 513 -24.52 -9.40 5.79
CA LYS A 513 -25.50 -8.57 5.06
C LYS A 513 -26.14 -7.55 6.00
N GLU A 514 -26.31 -7.96 7.24
CA GLU A 514 -26.78 -7.18 8.38
C GLU A 514 -25.92 -5.94 8.59
N TRP A 515 -24.59 -6.06 8.57
CA TRP A 515 -23.69 -4.91 8.66
C TRP A 515 -23.84 -3.96 7.47
N LYS A 516 -23.98 -4.47 6.25
CA LYS A 516 -24.17 -3.61 5.07
C LYS A 516 -25.45 -2.77 5.18
N GLU A 517 -26.54 -3.36 5.67
CA GLU A 517 -27.80 -2.65 5.91
C GLU A 517 -27.70 -1.66 7.07
N GLU A 518 -27.04 -2.06 8.16
CA GLU A 518 -26.84 -1.24 9.34
C GLU A 518 -25.93 -0.04 9.06
N ALA A 519 -24.83 -0.23 8.33
CA ALA A 519 -23.93 0.83 7.90
C ALA A 519 -24.66 1.92 7.09
N ILE A 520 -25.61 1.54 6.23
CA ILE A 520 -26.46 2.49 5.50
C ILE A 520 -27.34 3.29 6.47
N LYS A 521 -27.97 2.64 7.46
CA LYS A 521 -28.78 3.32 8.48
C LYS A 521 -27.96 4.31 9.30
N ARG A 522 -26.70 3.97 9.57
CA ARG A 522 -25.70 4.81 10.26
C ARG A 522 -25.11 5.91 9.38
N GLY A 523 -25.47 5.99 8.10
CA GLY A 523 -24.94 6.99 7.17
C GLY A 523 -23.49 6.75 6.73
N LEU A 524 -22.96 5.54 6.93
CA LEU A 524 -21.62 5.16 6.49
C LEU A 524 -21.59 4.94 4.97
N LYS A 525 -20.50 5.39 4.34
CA LYS A 525 -20.35 5.33 2.89
C LYS A 525 -19.85 3.95 2.45
N ASN A 526 -20.39 3.45 1.34
CA ASN A 526 -19.97 2.20 0.71
C ASN A 526 -19.64 2.46 -0.76
N HIS A 527 -18.40 2.82 -1.05
CA HIS A 527 -17.93 3.07 -2.42
C HIS A 527 -17.42 1.75 -3.01
N LYS A 528 -18.24 1.11 -3.84
CA LYS A 528 -17.99 -0.24 -4.35
C LYS A 528 -16.70 -0.32 -5.15
N ASN A 529 -16.41 0.72 -5.93
CA ASN A 529 -15.21 0.81 -6.75
C ASN A 529 -14.45 2.13 -6.53
N TYR A 530 -13.23 2.17 -7.03
CA TYR A 530 -12.31 3.30 -6.94
C TYR A 530 -12.87 4.56 -7.61
N LEU A 531 -13.60 4.41 -8.72
CA LEU A 531 -14.22 5.53 -9.43
C LEU A 531 -15.29 6.23 -8.58
N GLU A 532 -16.17 5.47 -7.89
CA GLU A 532 -17.19 6.04 -6.99
C GLU A 532 -16.57 6.91 -5.90
N ALA A 533 -15.51 6.39 -5.25
CA ALA A 533 -14.78 7.15 -4.24
C ALA A 533 -14.12 8.40 -4.83
N LEU A 534 -13.56 8.32 -6.03
CA LEU A 534 -12.93 9.43 -6.73
C LEU A 534 -13.93 10.53 -7.10
N LEU A 535 -15.12 10.16 -7.58
CA LEU A 535 -16.18 11.12 -7.93
C LEU A 535 -16.72 11.81 -6.68
N ASP A 536 -16.95 11.05 -5.60
CA ASP A 536 -17.45 11.61 -4.34
C ASP A 536 -16.41 12.47 -3.61
N ALA A 537 -15.11 12.24 -3.83
CA ALA A 537 -14.04 13.05 -3.25
C ALA A 537 -14.11 14.53 -3.65
N LYS A 538 -14.76 14.86 -4.77
CA LYS A 538 -15.00 16.26 -5.19
C LYS A 538 -15.93 17.03 -4.25
N ASN A 539 -16.79 16.31 -3.52
CA ASN A 539 -17.73 16.91 -2.58
C ASN A 539 -17.10 17.15 -1.19
N LEU A 540 -15.86 16.69 -0.98
CA LEU A 540 -15.14 16.90 0.27
C LEU A 540 -14.50 18.29 0.31
N ASP A 541 -14.42 18.86 1.51
CA ASP A 541 -13.64 20.07 1.76
C ASP A 541 -12.14 19.75 1.82
N LEU A 542 -11.56 19.46 0.66
CA LEU A 542 -10.12 19.19 0.51
C LEU A 542 -9.26 20.44 0.77
N LYS A 543 -9.86 21.63 0.71
CA LYS A 543 -9.16 22.90 0.95
C LYS A 543 -8.66 22.94 2.38
N LYS A 544 -9.53 22.68 3.36
CA LYS A 544 -9.18 22.75 4.77
C LYS A 544 -8.06 21.79 5.16
N ILE A 545 -8.13 20.54 4.69
CA ILE A 545 -7.18 19.50 5.09
C ILE A 545 -5.83 19.60 4.35
N PHE A 546 -5.82 19.98 3.07
CA PHE A 546 -4.59 19.95 2.25
C PHE A 546 -4.05 21.32 1.87
N ILE A 547 -4.91 22.28 1.49
CA ILE A 547 -4.49 23.59 0.98
C ILE A 547 -4.12 24.52 2.14
N ASP A 548 -5.01 24.65 3.13
CA ASP A 548 -4.77 25.52 4.28
C ASP A 548 -3.59 25.00 5.13
N SER A 549 -3.35 23.68 5.08
CA SER A 549 -2.19 23.00 5.67
C SER A 549 -0.91 23.07 4.82
N ASN A 550 -0.93 23.68 3.63
CA ASN A 550 0.20 23.77 2.70
C ASN A 550 0.81 22.41 2.26
N ILE A 551 0.02 21.34 2.31
CA ILE A 551 0.43 20.00 1.85
C ILE A 551 0.31 19.92 0.33
N PHE A 552 -0.82 20.39 -0.22
CA PHE A 552 -1.03 20.46 -1.66
C PHE A 552 -1.59 21.83 -2.07
N THR A 553 -1.26 22.26 -3.27
CA THR A 553 -1.93 23.36 -3.96
C THR A 553 -3.19 22.87 -4.68
N SER A 554 -4.08 23.79 -5.06
CA SER A 554 -5.27 23.45 -5.87
C SER A 554 -4.91 22.78 -7.20
N ASN A 555 -3.79 23.20 -7.81
CA ASN A 555 -3.31 22.62 -9.07
C ASN A 555 -2.82 21.18 -8.86
N GLU A 556 -2.09 20.91 -7.78
CA GLU A 556 -1.63 19.57 -7.43
C GLU A 556 -2.79 18.61 -7.15
N LEU A 557 -3.82 19.05 -6.40
CA LEU A 557 -5.01 18.23 -6.15
C LEU A 557 -5.78 17.92 -7.44
N ARG A 558 -5.94 18.92 -8.33
CA ARG A 558 -6.54 18.71 -9.64
C ARG A 558 -5.74 17.68 -10.46
N ALA A 559 -4.42 17.78 -10.42
CA ALA A 559 -3.55 16.88 -11.16
C ALA A 559 -3.63 15.43 -10.63
N LEU A 560 -3.69 15.24 -9.30
CA LEU A 560 -3.93 13.94 -8.68
C LEU A 560 -5.26 13.35 -9.15
N TYR A 561 -6.33 14.15 -9.20
CA TYR A 561 -7.63 13.72 -9.71
C TYR A 561 -7.55 13.25 -11.18
N GLU A 562 -6.90 14.04 -12.05
CA GLU A 562 -6.72 13.68 -13.46
C GLU A 562 -5.85 12.40 -13.63
N ILE A 563 -4.85 12.21 -12.78
CA ILE A 563 -4.00 11.00 -12.78
C ILE A 563 -4.83 9.77 -12.37
N SER A 564 -5.64 9.88 -11.33
CA SER A 564 -6.53 8.80 -10.88
C SER A 564 -7.56 8.40 -11.95
N CYS A 565 -8.15 9.36 -12.69
CA CYS A 565 -8.99 9.04 -13.83
C CYS A 565 -8.21 8.28 -14.93
N LYS A 566 -6.98 8.71 -15.24
CA LYS A 566 -6.12 8.02 -16.22
C LYS A 566 -5.73 6.62 -15.78
N GLU A 567 -5.50 6.40 -14.48
CA GLU A 567 -5.22 5.07 -13.91
C GLU A 567 -6.38 4.11 -14.19
N ILE A 568 -7.63 4.51 -13.89
CA ILE A 568 -8.84 3.73 -14.18
C ILE A 568 -8.94 3.39 -15.67
N ILE A 569 -8.82 4.40 -16.53
CA ILE A 569 -8.97 4.23 -17.98
C ILE A 569 -7.90 3.27 -18.52
N ASN A 570 -6.64 3.50 -18.16
CA ASN A 570 -5.53 2.71 -18.68
C ASN A 570 -5.60 1.26 -18.21
N TYR A 571 -5.95 1.04 -16.94
CA TYR A 571 -6.09 -0.30 -16.36
C TYR A 571 -7.20 -1.09 -17.09
N ASN A 572 -8.41 -0.53 -17.16
CA ASN A 572 -9.55 -1.21 -17.78
C ASN A 572 -9.36 -1.42 -19.29
N LEU A 573 -8.79 -0.44 -20.01
CA LEU A 573 -8.50 -0.61 -21.44
C LEU A 573 -7.43 -1.68 -21.70
N LEU A 574 -6.44 -1.82 -20.80
CA LEU A 574 -5.41 -2.85 -20.92
C LEU A 574 -5.97 -4.24 -20.63
N GLU A 575 -6.85 -4.39 -19.64
CA GLU A 575 -7.61 -5.63 -19.40
C GLU A 575 -8.37 -6.05 -20.65
N VAL A 576 -9.17 -5.15 -21.22
CA VAL A 576 -9.97 -5.41 -22.42
C VAL A 576 -9.09 -5.80 -23.61
N LYS A 577 -8.01 -5.06 -23.86
CA LYS A 577 -7.09 -5.36 -24.97
C LYS A 577 -6.43 -6.73 -24.82
N THR A 578 -6.07 -7.10 -23.59
CA THR A 578 -5.47 -8.39 -23.28
C THR A 578 -6.49 -9.51 -23.49
N LEU A 579 -7.71 -9.36 -22.97
CA LEU A 579 -8.81 -10.32 -23.12
C LEU A 579 -9.18 -10.55 -24.59
N LEU A 580 -9.32 -9.49 -25.39
CA LEU A 580 -9.60 -9.60 -26.83
C LEU A 580 -8.53 -10.42 -27.56
N SER A 581 -7.25 -10.23 -27.21
CA SER A 581 -6.16 -11.05 -27.77
C SER A 581 -6.27 -12.51 -27.33
N MET A 582 -6.55 -12.76 -26.05
CA MET A 582 -6.62 -14.12 -25.50
C MET A 582 -7.82 -14.91 -26.03
N LEU A 583 -8.98 -14.28 -26.18
CA LEU A 583 -10.18 -14.91 -26.72
C LEU A 583 -9.90 -15.53 -28.09
N THR A 584 -9.26 -14.77 -28.97
CA THR A 584 -9.05 -15.19 -30.37
C THR A 584 -7.89 -16.17 -30.54
N LYS A 585 -6.81 -16.01 -29.76
CA LYS A 585 -5.57 -16.79 -29.91
C LYS A 585 -5.53 -18.04 -29.05
N ASP A 586 -6.16 -18.01 -27.88
CA ASP A 586 -6.01 -19.05 -26.87
C ASP A 586 -7.34 -19.79 -26.64
N ILE A 587 -8.37 -19.09 -26.19
CA ILE A 587 -9.64 -19.68 -25.73
C ILE A 587 -10.42 -20.29 -26.90
N CYS A 588 -10.77 -19.48 -27.91
CA CYS A 588 -11.53 -19.96 -29.07
C CYS A 588 -10.76 -21.03 -29.86
N GLN A 589 -9.42 -20.97 -29.90
CA GLN A 589 -8.60 -22.02 -30.54
C GLN A 589 -8.65 -23.35 -29.80
N SER A 590 -8.65 -23.30 -28.46
CA SER A 590 -8.80 -24.50 -27.62
C SER A 590 -10.17 -25.15 -27.88
N LEU A 591 -11.23 -24.35 -27.90
CA LEU A 591 -12.60 -24.81 -28.18
C LEU A 591 -12.75 -25.43 -29.58
N GLN A 592 -12.20 -24.78 -30.62
CA GLN A 592 -12.25 -25.31 -31.98
C GLN A 592 -11.47 -26.63 -32.13
N SER A 593 -10.39 -26.80 -31.37
CA SER A 593 -9.62 -28.05 -31.38
C SER A 593 -10.39 -29.18 -30.70
N GLU A 594 -11.03 -28.91 -29.56
CA GLU A 594 -11.89 -29.87 -28.88
C GLU A 594 -13.11 -30.27 -29.73
N LEU A 595 -13.76 -29.30 -30.38
CA LEU A 595 -14.89 -29.58 -31.28
C LEU A 595 -14.48 -30.48 -32.44
N ARG A 596 -13.30 -30.26 -33.04
CA ARG A 596 -12.77 -31.11 -34.12
C ARG A 596 -12.53 -32.56 -33.65
N ASP A 597 -11.91 -32.72 -32.49
CA ASP A 597 -11.65 -34.03 -31.88
C ASP A 597 -12.97 -34.78 -31.60
N ILE A 598 -13.99 -34.09 -31.05
CA ILE A 598 -15.30 -34.69 -30.77
C ILE A 598 -16.07 -35.01 -32.06
N GLU A 599 -16.05 -34.11 -33.05
CA GLU A 599 -16.73 -34.30 -34.33
C GLU A 599 -16.20 -35.53 -35.07
N GLU A 600 -14.88 -35.76 -35.02
CA GLU A 600 -14.26 -36.92 -35.64
C GLU A 600 -14.78 -38.25 -35.07
N ILE A 601 -15.04 -38.31 -33.76
CA ILE A 601 -15.64 -39.48 -33.11
C ILE A 601 -17.11 -39.64 -33.53
N LEU A 602 -17.89 -38.55 -33.50
CA LEU A 602 -19.32 -38.57 -33.80
C LEU A 602 -19.65 -38.96 -35.25
N LYS A 603 -18.69 -38.85 -36.19
CA LYS A 603 -18.83 -39.35 -37.57
C LYS A 603 -18.97 -40.86 -37.65
N PHE A 604 -18.39 -41.60 -36.70
CA PHE A 604 -18.35 -43.05 -36.72
C PHE A 604 -19.20 -43.70 -35.62
N THR A 605 -19.75 -42.93 -34.69
CA THR A 605 -20.50 -43.45 -33.53
C THR A 605 -21.63 -42.52 -33.12
N GLU A 606 -22.83 -43.07 -32.89
CA GLU A 606 -23.98 -42.33 -32.38
C GLU A 606 -23.97 -42.27 -30.84
N ASN A 607 -23.21 -41.33 -30.27
CA ASN A 607 -23.15 -41.10 -28.83
C ASN A 607 -23.91 -39.80 -28.45
N LYS A 608 -25.11 -39.97 -27.88
CA LYS A 608 -26.00 -38.85 -27.52
C LYS A 608 -25.42 -37.92 -26.45
N GLU A 609 -24.73 -38.47 -25.44
CA GLU A 609 -24.16 -37.65 -24.37
C GLU A 609 -22.96 -36.84 -24.87
N LEU A 610 -22.11 -37.45 -25.70
CA LEU A 610 -21.01 -36.75 -26.36
C LEU A 610 -21.51 -35.64 -27.29
N LYS A 611 -22.64 -35.88 -28.00
CA LYS A 611 -23.28 -34.86 -28.84
C LYS A 611 -23.78 -33.66 -28.02
N LYS A 612 -24.32 -33.87 -26.82
CA LYS A 612 -24.71 -32.76 -25.92
C LYS A 612 -23.49 -31.92 -25.50
N ILE A 613 -22.36 -32.56 -25.21
CA ILE A 613 -21.11 -31.84 -24.87
C ILE A 613 -20.66 -31.00 -26.06
N TYR A 614 -20.61 -31.59 -27.26
CA TYR A 614 -20.30 -30.87 -28.49
C TYR A 614 -21.20 -29.65 -28.69
N ASP A 615 -22.51 -29.82 -28.59
CA ASP A 615 -23.48 -28.73 -28.81
C ASP A 615 -23.31 -27.63 -27.74
N THR A 616 -22.99 -28.01 -26.49
CA THR A 616 -22.69 -27.06 -25.41
C THR A 616 -21.45 -26.23 -25.71
N ILE A 617 -20.33 -26.88 -26.07
CA ILE A 617 -19.07 -26.22 -26.42
C ILE A 617 -19.28 -25.30 -27.64
N ASN A 618 -20.02 -25.75 -28.66
CA ASN A 618 -20.30 -24.97 -29.86
C ASN A 618 -21.16 -23.73 -29.57
N ASN A 619 -22.15 -23.85 -28.68
CA ASN A 619 -22.96 -22.72 -28.24
C ASN A 619 -22.12 -21.71 -27.45
N CYS A 620 -21.28 -22.17 -26.52
CA CYS A 620 -20.34 -21.30 -25.80
C CYS A 620 -19.37 -20.60 -26.75
N LEU A 621 -18.82 -21.30 -27.75
CA LEU A 621 -17.95 -20.69 -28.76
C LEU A 621 -18.66 -19.59 -29.55
N SER A 622 -19.91 -19.83 -29.94
CA SER A 622 -20.73 -18.83 -30.65
C SER A 622 -21.00 -17.61 -29.77
N ASP A 623 -21.32 -17.81 -28.49
CA ASP A 623 -21.54 -16.74 -27.52
C ASP A 623 -20.27 -15.92 -27.28
N LEU A 624 -19.12 -16.58 -27.10
CA LEU A 624 -17.82 -15.90 -26.95
C LEU A 624 -17.47 -15.04 -28.18
N TYR A 625 -17.78 -15.49 -29.40
CA TYR A 625 -17.60 -14.65 -30.59
C TYR A 625 -18.51 -13.42 -30.59
N ASN A 626 -19.77 -13.58 -30.23
CA ASN A 626 -20.71 -12.45 -30.13
C ASN A 626 -20.22 -11.43 -29.10
N LYS A 627 -19.85 -11.90 -27.89
CA LYS A 627 -19.30 -11.05 -26.83
C LYS A 627 -17.96 -10.42 -27.23
N TYR A 628 -17.10 -11.11 -27.98
CA TYR A 628 -15.87 -10.55 -28.53
C TYR A 628 -16.14 -9.35 -29.45
N PHE A 629 -17.07 -9.47 -30.40
CA PHE A 629 -17.39 -8.37 -31.32
C PHE A 629 -18.01 -7.18 -30.59
N ASP A 630 -18.90 -7.43 -29.63
CA ASP A 630 -19.49 -6.39 -28.80
C ASP A 630 -18.44 -5.67 -27.93
N LEU A 631 -17.58 -6.42 -27.23
CA LEU A 631 -16.49 -5.85 -26.44
C LEU A 631 -15.54 -5.01 -27.30
N LYS A 632 -15.23 -5.48 -28.51
CA LYS A 632 -14.39 -4.74 -29.46
C LYS A 632 -15.02 -3.41 -29.87
N LEU A 633 -16.32 -3.38 -30.14
CA LEU A 633 -17.05 -2.15 -30.46
C LEU A 633 -17.05 -1.17 -29.28
N SER A 634 -17.33 -1.66 -28.05
CA SER A 634 -17.25 -0.81 -26.85
C SER A 634 -15.83 -0.28 -26.62
N TYR A 635 -14.80 -1.09 -26.86
CA TYR A 635 -13.41 -0.64 -26.77
C TYR A 635 -13.11 0.50 -27.76
N GLU A 636 -13.50 0.34 -29.03
CA GLU A 636 -13.32 1.36 -30.06
C GLU A 636 -14.09 2.65 -29.75
N HIS A 637 -15.27 2.53 -29.12
CA HIS A 637 -16.03 3.67 -28.62
C HIS A 637 -15.30 4.36 -27.45
N ALA A 638 -14.87 3.60 -26.44
CA ALA A 638 -14.17 4.13 -25.26
C ALA A 638 -12.93 4.94 -25.64
N VAL A 639 -12.15 4.48 -26.63
CA VAL A 639 -10.96 5.18 -27.11
C VAL A 639 -11.29 6.57 -27.66
N LYS A 640 -12.46 6.76 -28.29
CA LYS A 640 -12.91 8.01 -28.90
C LYS A 640 -13.51 9.03 -27.92
N ILE A 641 -13.82 8.63 -26.67
CA ILE A 641 -14.33 9.56 -25.66
C ILE A 641 -13.22 10.56 -25.30
N GLU A 642 -13.49 11.86 -25.46
CA GLU A 642 -12.53 12.94 -25.19
C GLU A 642 -12.54 13.38 -23.72
N ASN A 643 -13.72 13.47 -23.10
CA ASN A 643 -13.83 13.85 -21.70
C ASN A 643 -13.27 12.74 -20.80
N LEU A 644 -12.31 13.11 -19.95
CA LEU A 644 -11.58 12.18 -19.10
C LEU A 644 -12.48 11.47 -18.09
N GLU A 645 -13.42 12.19 -17.47
CA GLU A 645 -14.31 11.63 -16.47
C GLU A 645 -15.36 10.72 -17.10
N ASP A 646 -15.95 11.13 -18.22
CA ASP A 646 -16.92 10.30 -18.95
C ASP A 646 -16.27 9.03 -19.49
N LYS A 647 -15.02 9.12 -19.94
CA LYS A 647 -14.23 7.96 -20.36
C LYS A 647 -13.99 7.01 -19.18
N ALA A 648 -13.59 7.52 -18.02
CA ALA A 648 -13.39 6.71 -16.82
C ALA A 648 -14.69 6.01 -16.38
N LYS A 649 -15.82 6.71 -16.41
CA LYS A 649 -17.16 6.14 -16.14
C LYS A 649 -17.50 5.04 -17.13
N PHE A 650 -17.32 5.27 -18.42
CA PHE A 650 -17.62 4.27 -19.46
C PHE A 650 -16.73 3.04 -19.29
N THR A 651 -15.42 3.21 -19.08
CA THR A 651 -14.50 2.08 -18.91
C THR A 651 -14.75 1.31 -17.63
N GLN A 652 -15.21 1.93 -16.55
CA GLN A 652 -15.48 1.26 -15.27
C GLN A 652 -16.83 0.55 -15.25
N ASN A 653 -17.86 1.15 -15.86
CA ASN A 653 -19.22 0.63 -15.74
C ASN A 653 -19.62 -0.26 -16.91
N ASP A 654 -19.22 0.04 -18.15
CA ASP A 654 -19.60 -0.76 -19.34
C ASP A 654 -18.56 -1.85 -19.63
N LEU A 655 -17.30 -1.46 -19.85
CA LEU A 655 -16.27 -2.41 -20.28
C LEU A 655 -15.98 -3.49 -19.25
N HIS A 656 -15.95 -3.12 -17.97
CA HIS A 656 -15.67 -4.03 -16.88
C HIS A 656 -16.74 -5.13 -16.75
N GLU A 657 -18.02 -4.77 -16.84
CA GLU A 657 -19.13 -5.75 -16.82
C GLU A 657 -18.99 -6.76 -17.97
N LYS A 658 -18.68 -6.28 -19.19
CA LYS A 658 -18.46 -7.15 -20.35
C LYS A 658 -17.27 -8.10 -20.18
N VAL A 659 -16.22 -7.69 -19.47
CA VAL A 659 -15.08 -8.55 -19.13
C VAL A 659 -15.51 -9.69 -18.20
N LEU A 660 -16.32 -9.39 -17.18
CA LEU A 660 -16.85 -10.40 -16.25
C LEU A 660 -17.79 -11.39 -16.94
N ASP A 661 -18.66 -10.90 -17.82
CA ASP A 661 -19.55 -11.73 -18.65
C ASP A 661 -18.78 -12.74 -19.51
N ILE A 662 -17.70 -12.29 -20.16
CA ILE A 662 -16.86 -13.15 -20.99
C ILE A 662 -16.15 -14.20 -20.12
N ARG A 663 -15.69 -13.79 -18.94
CA ARG A 663 -15.07 -14.70 -17.99
C ARG A 663 -16.03 -15.81 -17.60
N GLU A 664 -17.25 -15.50 -17.22
CA GLU A 664 -18.25 -16.51 -16.81
C GLU A 664 -18.42 -17.61 -17.87
N VAL A 665 -18.54 -17.22 -19.14
CA VAL A 665 -18.68 -18.17 -20.25
C VAL A 665 -17.39 -18.97 -20.48
N SER A 666 -16.23 -18.30 -20.38
CA SER A 666 -14.91 -18.92 -20.57
C SER A 666 -14.62 -19.97 -19.49
N ASP A 667 -14.86 -19.63 -18.23
CA ASP A 667 -14.64 -20.50 -17.07
C ASP A 667 -15.60 -21.70 -17.11
N LYS A 668 -16.86 -21.47 -17.51
CA LYS A 668 -17.85 -22.54 -17.68
C LYS A 668 -17.47 -23.55 -18.76
N VAL A 669 -16.86 -23.10 -19.87
CA VAL A 669 -16.52 -23.99 -20.97
C VAL A 669 -15.17 -24.69 -20.76
N GLU A 670 -14.23 -24.07 -20.03
CA GLU A 670 -12.90 -24.63 -19.73
C GLU A 670 -12.99 -26.04 -19.11
N VAL A 671 -13.93 -26.28 -18.19
CA VAL A 671 -14.09 -27.59 -17.52
C VAL A 671 -14.54 -28.72 -18.45
N LEU A 672 -15.00 -28.40 -19.66
CA LEU A 672 -15.43 -29.36 -20.66
C LEU A 672 -14.34 -29.68 -21.70
N ILE A 673 -13.20 -28.98 -21.65
CA ILE A 673 -12.11 -29.12 -22.61
C ILE A 673 -11.08 -30.10 -22.06
N SER A 674 -10.53 -30.94 -22.93
CA SER A 674 -9.46 -31.84 -22.54
C SER A 674 -8.16 -31.06 -22.25
N ARG A 675 -7.38 -31.51 -21.24
CA ARG A 675 -6.05 -30.90 -20.95
C ARG A 675 -5.10 -30.87 -22.15
N LYS A 676 -5.29 -31.79 -23.10
CA LYS A 676 -4.54 -31.84 -24.37
C LYS A 676 -4.77 -30.57 -25.22
N ASN A 677 -5.99 -30.05 -25.23
CA ASN A 677 -6.41 -28.95 -26.10
C ASN A 677 -6.42 -27.59 -25.39
N LEU A 678 -6.09 -27.52 -24.10
CA LEU A 678 -5.97 -26.28 -23.35
C LEU A 678 -4.62 -25.59 -23.62
N ASN A 679 -4.68 -24.36 -24.15
CA ASN A 679 -3.48 -23.56 -24.40
C ASN A 679 -2.96 -22.81 -23.16
N LEU A 680 -3.86 -22.52 -22.21
CA LEU A 680 -3.54 -21.80 -20.99
C LEU A 680 -3.38 -22.77 -19.81
N PRO A 681 -2.38 -22.58 -18.94
CA PRO A 681 -2.34 -23.28 -17.66
C PRO A 681 -3.60 -23.04 -16.84
N THR A 682 -4.18 -24.12 -16.33
CA THR A 682 -5.35 -24.08 -15.43
C THR A 682 -4.94 -23.59 -14.04
N TYR A 683 -5.91 -23.21 -13.21
CA TYR A 683 -5.62 -22.88 -11.81
C TYR A 683 -5.03 -24.08 -11.06
N GLU A 684 -5.45 -25.30 -11.37
CA GLU A 684 -4.87 -26.52 -10.79
C GLU A 684 -3.39 -26.69 -11.15
N ASP A 685 -3.01 -26.43 -12.41
CA ASP A 685 -1.60 -26.48 -12.82
C ASP A 685 -0.77 -25.43 -12.08
N MET A 686 -1.35 -24.24 -11.86
CA MET A 686 -0.65 -23.14 -11.18
C MET A 686 -0.51 -23.38 -9.68
N PHE A 687 -1.58 -23.74 -8.96
CA PHE A 687 -1.57 -23.88 -7.51
C PHE A 687 -0.66 -25.01 -7.00
N ASN A 688 -0.37 -26.02 -7.83
CA ASN A 688 0.55 -27.11 -7.50
C ASN A 688 1.98 -26.87 -8.03
N SER A 689 2.30 -25.67 -8.52
CA SER A 689 3.56 -25.42 -9.25
C SER A 689 4.81 -25.18 -8.39
N LEU A 690 4.62 -24.92 -7.09
CA LEU A 690 5.72 -24.66 -6.16
C LEU A 690 5.95 -25.77 -5.13
N ASP A 691 5.10 -26.79 -5.12
CA ASP A 691 5.20 -27.94 -4.23
C ASP A 691 6.43 -28.82 -4.54
#